data_AF-A0A495ZN36-F1
#
_entry.id   AF-A0A495ZN36-F1
#
_cell.length_a   1.000
_cell.length_b   1.000
_cell.length_c   1.000
_cell.angle_alpha   90.00
_cell.angle_beta   90.00
_cell.angle_gamma   90.00
#
_symmetry.space_group_name_H-M   'P 1'
#
loop_
_entity.id
_entity.type
_entity.pdbx_description
1 polymer ?
#
loop_
_entity_poly.entity_id
_entity_poly.type
_entity_poly.pdbx_seq_one_letter_code
_entity_poly.pdbx_strand_id
1 'polypeptide(L)'
;MFIRNQTTFNHKQNNSVSVCTISILAIVVLLGFSANLVSADSTQVDTNVSPKEIRDKYEEIKAIYKGSANKDAPEELEALVQKSTDFVDAFPEYKRVDQVYYYLGYALVQLGRVEEGTAVFEKFIKEHPEKRWVSPSLYELGLAYDKLGKHDKADETYKKLIEHPKYSSGSYAKQAKKILEQDRTSRKGRLPIPPVASSNPSEWIGKPAPDFQVKDLKGEELSLKKYRGQVVLLDFWATWCGPCLKELPNVKRTYQKYKDQKFQIIGISLDGSKQPLETFIERENLAWIHYWDQSQKITAQYGVRGIPSIFLIDGEGVIRKTNLRGHSLETAVAELVGENLTKLADPSTQTSEPNSQSKSIPATKLIKPSPASQKSESLQSPITKMSEWVGKPAPDFEVMNLKGKELSLKKFRGQVVLLDFWATWCGPCIAEMPKIKKTYEKYKDQKFQIIGISSDKSKAPLEAYIEKEELGWIHTWDENRKLRNLYGIIGIPTAFLIDGKGVIRKASLGGFDVESAVAELVKENLAKPTMPKKTSSDSPKVDAKAKEIIDAAVAAHGGLEKLQAVKNIVIESRSFEHLPDDSVQDEGQNKTYYYTNKFRNDWHRSDSVESVIFDGDSLFLQTDGVGKPIPQKAAESFVDYFKDSLFREPIWLLANLSQNKIPVKFVGTVDVKGTPTSVLLVTQPSGKELKIFISDETRYVVQYNYSVEMGRETENAETLFDDYRDVDGIKIAHHRTTKSFEHRETLITDIKLNAEIDEALFYSKE
;
A
#
# COMPACT_ATOMS: atom_id res chain seq x y z
N MET A 1 47.23 53.17 -17.93
CA MET A 1 48.08 53.83 -18.95
C MET A 1 47.21 54.16 -20.16
N PHE A 2 47.36 55.36 -20.72
CA PHE A 2 46.61 55.98 -21.84
C PHE A 2 45.17 56.44 -21.53
N ILE A 3 44.96 57.68 -21.05
CA ILE A 3 44.88 59.00 -21.75
C ILE A 3 43.54 59.14 -22.49
N ARG A 4 42.52 59.82 -21.95
CA ARG A 4 42.28 61.29 -21.87
C ARG A 4 41.86 61.87 -23.23
N ASN A 5 40.61 62.36 -23.33
CA ASN A 5 40.43 63.76 -23.70
C ASN A 5 39.06 64.32 -23.30
N GLN A 6 39.15 65.54 -22.78
CA GLN A 6 38.08 66.41 -22.32
C GLN A 6 37.44 67.12 -23.53
N THR A 7 36.17 67.53 -23.42
CA THR A 7 35.84 68.96 -23.55
C THR A 7 34.45 69.27 -22.98
N THR A 8 34.47 70.38 -22.26
CA THR A 8 33.45 71.08 -21.48
C THR A 8 32.29 71.64 -22.32
N PHE A 9 31.09 71.74 -21.75
CA PHE A 9 30.30 73.00 -21.79
C PHE A 9 29.27 73.06 -20.65
N ASN A 10 29.37 74.13 -19.86
CA ASN A 10 28.47 74.52 -18.75
C ASN A 10 27.22 75.22 -19.33
N HIS A 11 26.04 74.89 -18.80
CA HIS A 11 24.79 75.58 -19.11
C HIS A 11 24.34 76.43 -17.90
N LYS A 12 23.91 77.68 -18.14
CA LYS A 12 23.26 78.54 -17.15
C LYS A 12 21.77 78.71 -17.50
N GLN A 13 20.93 78.43 -16.51
CA GLN A 13 19.61 78.96 -16.12
C GLN A 13 18.47 79.32 -17.12
N ASN A 14 17.30 78.79 -16.73
CA ASN A 14 15.96 79.39 -16.61
C ASN A 14 14.84 79.07 -17.63
N ASN A 15 13.91 78.25 -17.12
CA ASN A 15 12.44 78.30 -17.16
C ASN A 15 11.70 78.37 -18.51
N SER A 16 10.95 77.31 -18.85
CA SER A 16 9.48 77.29 -18.66
C SER A 16 8.81 76.01 -19.22
N VAL A 17 7.89 75.47 -18.41
CA VAL A 17 6.62 74.79 -18.78
C VAL A 17 6.67 73.36 -19.40
N SER A 18 6.03 72.46 -18.64
CA SER A 18 5.43 71.17 -19.03
C SER A 18 6.32 69.94 -19.29
N VAL A 19 6.91 69.38 -18.23
CA VAL A 19 6.97 67.91 -18.05
C VAL A 19 6.93 67.59 -16.54
N CYS A 20 5.74 67.33 -16.00
CA CYS A 20 5.58 66.87 -14.61
C CYS A 20 4.88 65.51 -14.62
N THR A 21 5.50 64.50 -15.26
CA THR A 21 5.05 63.08 -15.21
C THR A 21 6.16 62.04 -15.43
N ILE A 22 7.45 62.39 -15.55
CA ILE A 22 8.53 61.41 -15.85
C ILE A 22 9.78 61.56 -14.95
N SER A 23 9.64 61.94 -13.67
CA SER A 23 10.84 62.04 -12.79
C SER A 23 10.70 61.45 -11.39
N ILE A 24 9.64 60.71 -11.10
CA ILE A 24 9.56 59.90 -9.86
C ILE A 24 9.97 58.43 -10.09
N LEU A 25 10.12 57.98 -11.35
CA LEU A 25 10.53 56.60 -11.64
C LEU A 25 12.05 56.37 -11.75
N ALA A 26 12.88 57.43 -11.75
CA ALA A 26 14.33 57.29 -11.95
C ALA A 26 15.16 57.35 -10.64
N ILE A 27 14.57 57.72 -9.49
CA ILE A 27 15.28 57.82 -8.21
C ILE A 27 15.00 56.62 -7.28
N VAL A 28 13.97 55.82 -7.54
CA VAL A 28 13.77 54.51 -6.87
C VAL A 28 14.64 53.41 -7.50
N VAL A 29 15.19 53.63 -8.71
CA VAL A 29 16.05 52.65 -9.41
C VAL A 29 17.55 52.81 -9.06
N LEU A 30 17.97 53.91 -8.41
CA LEU A 30 19.39 54.17 -8.10
C LEU A 30 19.75 54.21 -6.60
N LEU A 31 18.80 53.96 -5.69
CA LEU A 31 19.07 53.76 -4.26
C LEU A 31 18.62 52.38 -3.72
N GLY A 32 18.15 51.49 -4.60
CA GLY A 32 17.91 50.07 -4.29
C GLY A 32 19.09 49.14 -4.62
N PHE A 33 20.21 49.70 -5.10
CA PHE A 33 21.40 48.97 -5.55
C PHE A 33 22.64 49.37 -4.73
N SER A 34 22.53 49.41 -3.41
CA SER A 34 23.68 49.56 -2.51
C SER A 34 23.40 49.02 -1.11
N ALA A 35 22.94 47.78 -1.04
CA ALA A 35 23.04 46.93 0.15
C ALA A 35 22.97 45.46 -0.28
N ASN A 36 24.05 44.97 -0.91
CA ASN A 36 24.55 43.59 -0.87
C ASN A 36 25.71 43.48 -1.88
N LEU A 37 26.76 44.25 -1.61
CA LEU A 37 28.10 44.06 -2.15
C LEU A 37 28.96 43.60 -0.97
N VAL A 38 28.82 42.32 -0.62
CA VAL A 38 29.80 41.58 0.19
C VAL A 38 30.14 40.34 -0.63
N SER A 39 31.37 40.38 -1.16
CA SER A 39 32.12 39.28 -1.77
C SER A 39 31.39 38.44 -2.82
N ALA A 40 31.42 38.94 -4.06
CA ALA A 40 31.73 38.07 -5.19
C ALA A 40 33.20 37.65 -5.06
N ASP A 41 33.43 36.63 -4.23
CA ASP A 41 34.64 35.83 -4.36
C ASP A 41 34.30 34.74 -5.38
N SER A 42 35.13 34.58 -6.40
CA SER A 42 35.04 33.44 -7.30
C SER A 42 34.98 32.18 -6.44
N THR A 43 33.87 31.44 -6.47
CA THR A 43 33.80 30.14 -5.82
C THR A 43 34.75 29.21 -6.56
N GLN A 44 36.01 29.21 -6.12
CA GLN A 44 36.81 28.01 -6.14
C GLN A 44 35.94 26.95 -5.48
N VAL A 45 35.56 25.93 -6.24
CA VAL A 45 34.97 24.70 -5.69
C VAL A 45 35.94 24.23 -4.62
N ASP A 46 35.51 24.28 -3.36
CA ASP A 46 36.31 23.81 -2.24
C ASP A 46 36.56 22.31 -2.45
N THR A 47 37.75 21.95 -2.93
CA THR A 47 38.09 20.57 -3.32
C THR A 47 38.23 19.62 -2.12
N ASN A 48 37.89 20.06 -0.91
CA ASN A 48 38.00 19.32 0.34
C ASN A 48 36.67 18.80 0.90
N VAL A 49 35.61 18.72 0.10
CA VAL A 49 34.35 18.05 0.51
C VAL A 49 34.56 16.53 0.57
N SER A 50 34.32 15.92 1.73
CA SER A 50 34.52 14.46 1.89
C SER A 50 33.53 13.65 1.02
N PRO A 51 33.91 12.45 0.52
CA PRO A 51 32.98 11.59 -0.23
C PRO A 51 31.68 11.27 0.51
N LYS A 52 31.74 11.22 1.85
CA LYS A 52 30.57 11.07 2.72
C LYS A 52 29.62 12.26 2.60
N GLU A 53 30.15 13.47 2.63
CA GLU A 53 29.35 14.70 2.57
C GLU A 53 28.67 14.87 1.19
N ILE A 54 29.36 14.53 0.11
CA ILE A 54 28.76 14.51 -1.25
C ILE A 54 27.60 13.51 -1.31
N ARG A 55 27.78 12.32 -0.72
CA ARG A 55 26.72 11.30 -0.64
C ARG A 55 25.54 11.76 0.20
N ASP A 56 25.79 12.40 1.35
CA ASP A 56 24.73 12.84 2.25
C ASP A 56 23.88 13.96 1.59
N LYS A 57 24.51 14.89 0.85
CA LYS A 57 23.81 15.89 0.01
C LYS A 57 22.94 15.23 -1.08
N TYR A 58 23.44 14.18 -1.73
CA TYR A 58 22.68 13.40 -2.71
C TYR A 58 21.47 12.68 -2.09
N GLU A 59 21.62 12.03 -0.93
CA GLU A 59 20.52 11.34 -0.27
C GLU A 59 19.43 12.31 0.22
N GLU A 60 19.80 13.53 0.63
CA GLU A 60 18.84 14.59 0.94
C GLU A 60 17.97 14.95 -0.28
N ILE A 61 18.59 15.23 -1.43
CA ILE A 61 17.91 15.52 -2.69
C ILE A 61 16.94 14.39 -3.07
N LYS A 62 17.41 13.14 -2.97
CA LYS A 62 16.62 11.95 -3.27
C LYS A 62 15.43 11.78 -2.30
N ALA A 63 15.61 12.12 -1.03
CA ALA A 63 14.51 12.10 -0.05
C ALA A 63 13.44 13.15 -0.37
N ILE A 64 13.84 14.36 -0.76
CA ILE A 64 12.91 15.43 -1.17
C ILE A 64 12.12 15.02 -2.42
N TYR A 65 12.78 14.45 -3.43
CA TYR A 65 12.11 13.92 -4.62
C TYR A 65 11.09 12.82 -4.26
N LYS A 66 11.46 11.84 -3.43
CA LYS A 66 10.54 10.78 -2.97
C LYS A 66 9.34 11.34 -2.19
N GLY A 67 9.56 12.39 -1.40
CA GLY A 67 8.53 13.03 -0.58
C GLY A 67 7.54 13.90 -1.37
N SER A 68 7.95 14.45 -2.52
CA SER A 68 7.19 15.35 -3.39
C SER A 68 6.49 14.62 -4.56
N ALA A 69 7.01 13.47 -5.00
CA ALA A 69 6.36 12.63 -6.00
C ALA A 69 4.95 12.21 -5.51
N ASN A 70 3.91 12.72 -6.19
CA ASN A 70 2.47 12.51 -5.94
C ASN A 70 1.77 13.45 -4.93
N LYS A 71 2.36 14.60 -4.60
CA LYS A 71 1.70 15.66 -3.81
C LYS A 71 1.65 16.98 -4.58
N ASP A 72 0.63 17.79 -4.33
CA ASP A 72 0.62 19.20 -4.73
C ASP A 72 1.47 19.98 -3.72
N ALA A 73 2.78 20.02 -3.95
CA ALA A 73 3.82 20.37 -2.98
C ALA A 73 4.85 21.34 -3.60
N PRO A 74 4.46 22.59 -3.90
CA PRO A 74 5.31 23.54 -4.62
C PRO A 74 6.57 23.95 -3.82
N GLU A 75 6.50 24.03 -2.50
CA GLU A 75 7.64 24.40 -1.65
C GLU A 75 8.74 23.34 -1.70
N GLU A 76 8.38 22.06 -1.59
CA GLU A 76 9.32 20.95 -1.69
C GLU A 76 9.92 20.81 -3.09
N LEU A 77 9.15 21.13 -4.13
CA LEU A 77 9.66 21.16 -5.51
C LEU A 77 10.65 22.30 -5.71
N GLU A 78 10.42 23.49 -5.17
CA GLU A 78 11.40 24.59 -5.23
C GLU A 78 12.67 24.26 -4.44
N ALA A 79 12.54 23.63 -3.26
CA ALA A 79 13.69 23.13 -2.51
C ALA A 79 14.48 22.07 -3.29
N LEU A 80 13.78 21.19 -4.02
CA LEU A 80 14.40 20.21 -4.90
C LEU A 80 15.14 20.87 -6.07
N VAL A 81 14.56 21.90 -6.70
CA VAL A 81 15.21 22.68 -7.76
C VAL A 81 16.50 23.32 -7.25
N GLN A 82 16.43 24.03 -6.13
CA GLN A 82 17.60 24.72 -5.57
C GLN A 82 18.73 23.73 -5.27
N LYS A 83 18.45 22.71 -4.45
CA LYS A 83 19.47 21.74 -4.02
C LYS A 83 20.03 20.92 -5.18
N SER A 84 19.19 20.56 -6.15
CA SER A 84 19.66 19.80 -7.31
C SER A 84 20.53 20.66 -8.22
N THR A 85 20.20 21.95 -8.38
CA THR A 85 21.02 22.91 -9.15
C THR A 85 22.40 23.07 -8.50
N ASP A 86 22.43 23.36 -7.20
CA ASP A 86 23.68 23.51 -6.45
C ASP A 86 24.54 22.23 -6.53
N PHE A 87 23.90 21.06 -6.51
CA PHE A 87 24.59 19.78 -6.57
C PHE A 87 25.21 19.50 -7.93
N VAL A 88 24.49 19.74 -9.04
CA VAL A 88 25.04 19.48 -10.38
C VAL A 88 26.16 20.46 -10.74
N ASP A 89 26.11 21.69 -10.23
CA ASP A 89 27.15 22.70 -10.44
C ASP A 89 28.41 22.39 -9.61
N ALA A 90 28.24 21.93 -8.37
CA ALA A 90 29.36 21.62 -7.48
C ALA A 90 29.99 20.24 -7.74
N PHE A 91 29.20 19.25 -8.16
CA PHE A 91 29.63 17.84 -8.28
C PHE A 91 29.29 17.22 -9.65
N PRO A 92 29.72 17.81 -10.78
CA PRO A 92 29.39 17.34 -12.13
C PRO A 92 29.90 15.93 -12.43
N GLU A 93 30.96 15.47 -11.73
CA GLU A 93 31.55 14.14 -11.92
C GLU A 93 31.00 13.07 -10.93
N TYR A 94 30.02 13.42 -10.09
CA TYR A 94 29.47 12.46 -9.13
C TYR A 94 28.80 11.28 -9.85
N LYS A 95 29.03 10.05 -9.35
CA LYS A 95 28.56 8.82 -10.00
C LYS A 95 27.03 8.73 -10.24
N ARG A 96 26.22 9.51 -9.49
CA ARG A 96 24.75 9.60 -9.62
C ARG A 96 24.28 10.99 -10.07
N VAL A 97 25.15 11.83 -10.62
CA VAL A 97 24.77 13.17 -11.12
C VAL A 97 23.66 13.08 -12.18
N ASP A 98 23.62 12.00 -12.95
CA ASP A 98 22.60 11.70 -13.96
C ASP A 98 21.19 11.62 -13.36
N GLN A 99 21.07 11.07 -12.16
CA GLN A 99 19.83 10.99 -11.42
C GLN A 99 19.39 12.36 -10.86
N VAL A 100 20.35 13.20 -10.46
CA VAL A 100 20.07 14.55 -9.95
C VAL A 100 19.58 15.47 -11.07
N TYR A 101 20.18 15.37 -12.26
CA TYR A 101 19.70 16.07 -13.47
C TYR A 101 18.25 15.73 -13.79
N TYR A 102 17.87 14.46 -13.69
CA TYR A 102 16.48 14.05 -13.89
C TYR A 102 15.53 14.68 -12.86
N TYR A 103 15.90 14.66 -11.57
CA TYR A 103 15.08 15.27 -10.52
C TYR A 103 14.89 16.77 -10.71
N LEU A 104 15.95 17.48 -11.09
CA LEU A 104 15.92 18.90 -11.38
C LEU A 104 14.97 19.21 -12.53
N GLY A 105 15.13 18.53 -13.67
CA GLY A 105 14.27 18.72 -14.85
C GLY A 105 12.80 18.41 -14.56
N TYR A 106 12.54 17.32 -13.83
CA TYR A 106 11.19 16.94 -13.42
C TYR A 106 10.54 18.02 -12.53
N ALA A 107 11.25 18.49 -11.50
CA ALA A 107 10.73 19.47 -10.55
C ALA A 107 10.33 20.79 -11.25
N LEU A 108 11.19 21.27 -12.15
CA LEU A 108 10.92 22.46 -12.98
C LEU A 108 9.65 22.29 -13.82
N VAL A 109 9.49 21.15 -14.49
CA VAL A 109 8.29 20.89 -15.30
C VAL A 109 7.01 20.84 -14.45
N GLN A 110 7.07 20.26 -13.25
CA GLN A 110 5.93 20.20 -12.33
C GLN A 110 5.55 21.59 -11.79
N LEU A 111 6.53 22.45 -11.49
CA LEU A 111 6.33 23.84 -11.09
C LEU A 111 5.79 24.74 -12.22
N GLY A 112 5.66 24.20 -13.44
CA GLY A 112 5.24 24.98 -14.60
C GLY A 112 6.37 25.75 -15.28
N ARG A 113 7.61 25.63 -14.79
CA ARG A 113 8.85 26.16 -15.39
C ARG A 113 9.33 25.22 -16.51
N VAL A 114 8.45 24.99 -17.49
CA VAL A 114 8.61 23.90 -18.47
C VAL A 114 9.83 24.12 -19.36
N GLU A 115 10.06 25.35 -19.83
CA GLU A 115 11.22 25.70 -20.65
C GLU A 115 12.55 25.43 -19.93
N GLU A 116 12.65 25.81 -18.66
CA GLU A 116 13.83 25.54 -17.83
C GLU A 116 14.04 24.03 -17.66
N GLY A 117 12.97 23.28 -17.38
CA GLY A 117 13.02 21.83 -17.30
C GLY A 117 13.49 21.17 -18.59
N THR A 118 13.00 21.64 -19.76
CA THR A 118 13.46 21.14 -21.06
C THR A 118 14.96 21.41 -21.28
N ALA A 119 15.45 22.59 -20.91
CA ALA A 119 16.87 22.93 -21.04
C ALA A 119 17.77 22.03 -20.17
N VAL A 120 17.32 21.70 -18.95
CA VAL A 120 18.02 20.78 -18.05
C VAL A 120 18.10 19.38 -18.65
N PHE A 121 16.98 18.85 -19.17
CA PHE A 121 16.99 17.53 -19.80
C PHE A 121 17.87 17.50 -21.06
N GLU A 122 17.81 18.53 -21.91
CA GLU A 122 18.66 18.63 -23.11
C GLU A 122 20.14 18.68 -22.76
N LYS A 123 20.52 19.49 -21.76
CA LYS A 123 21.90 19.56 -21.24
C LYS A 123 22.36 18.19 -20.76
N PHE A 124 21.56 17.55 -19.90
CA PHE A 124 21.85 16.22 -19.36
C PHE A 124 22.05 15.17 -20.46
N ILE A 125 21.11 15.07 -21.41
CA ILE A 125 21.18 14.08 -22.49
C ILE A 125 22.40 14.33 -23.39
N LYS A 126 22.76 15.60 -23.62
CA LYS A 126 23.94 15.98 -24.42
C LYS A 126 25.25 15.65 -23.71
N GLU A 127 25.36 15.94 -22.42
CA GLU A 127 26.59 15.76 -21.64
C GLU A 127 26.78 14.30 -21.18
N HIS A 128 25.70 13.54 -21.06
CA HIS A 128 25.71 12.20 -20.47
C HIS A 128 24.89 11.15 -21.25
N PRO A 129 25.10 10.98 -22.58
CA PRO A 129 24.23 10.19 -23.45
C PRO A 129 24.11 8.69 -23.10
N GLU A 130 25.11 8.12 -22.42
CA GLU A 130 25.17 6.69 -22.08
C GLU A 130 24.69 6.37 -20.64
N LYS A 131 24.34 7.38 -19.85
CA LYS A 131 23.95 7.21 -18.44
C LYS A 131 22.55 6.62 -18.30
N ARG A 132 22.32 5.94 -17.17
CA ARG A 132 21.09 5.17 -16.91
C ARG A 132 19.82 6.02 -17.02
N TRP A 133 19.89 7.28 -16.60
CA TRP A 133 18.74 8.18 -16.55
C TRP A 133 18.40 8.88 -17.87
N VAL A 134 19.12 8.61 -18.97
CA VAL A 134 18.80 9.16 -20.29
C VAL A 134 17.42 8.70 -20.80
N SER A 135 17.08 7.43 -20.56
CA SER A 135 15.77 6.87 -20.97
C SER A 135 14.57 7.60 -20.34
N PRO A 136 14.47 7.71 -18.99
CA PRO A 136 13.39 8.48 -18.37
C PRO A 136 13.44 9.98 -18.71
N SER A 137 14.63 10.59 -18.84
CA SER A 137 14.77 12.00 -19.22
C SER A 137 14.30 12.30 -20.64
N LEU A 138 14.56 11.42 -21.62
CA LEU A 138 14.03 11.55 -22.98
C LEU A 138 12.50 11.49 -22.99
N TYR A 139 11.90 10.61 -22.18
CA TYR A 139 10.45 10.50 -22.08
C TYR A 139 9.82 11.77 -21.51
N GLU A 140 10.33 12.26 -20.37
CA GLU A 140 9.85 13.50 -19.74
C GLU A 140 10.10 14.74 -20.60
N LEU A 141 11.23 14.80 -21.32
CA LEU A 141 11.52 15.87 -22.28
C LEU A 141 10.48 15.89 -23.42
N GLY A 142 10.10 14.72 -23.95
CA GLY A 142 9.04 14.63 -24.95
C GLY A 142 7.69 15.15 -24.43
N LEU A 143 7.32 14.76 -23.20
CA LEU A 143 6.09 15.25 -22.57
C LEU A 143 6.13 16.76 -22.33
N ALA A 144 7.25 17.29 -21.84
CA ALA A 144 7.46 18.72 -21.67
C ALA A 144 7.34 19.46 -23.01
N TYR A 145 7.84 18.90 -24.11
CA TYR A 145 7.68 19.48 -25.43
C TYR A 145 6.23 19.49 -25.91
N ASP A 146 5.47 18.42 -25.68
CA ASP A 146 4.03 18.42 -25.95
C ASP A 146 3.29 19.45 -25.07
N LYS A 147 3.71 19.67 -23.82
CA LYS A 147 3.14 20.71 -22.93
C LYS A 147 3.35 22.13 -23.50
N LEU A 148 4.49 22.35 -24.16
CA LEU A 148 4.82 23.60 -24.86
C LEU A 148 4.19 23.71 -26.25
N GLY A 149 3.44 22.71 -26.72
CA GLY A 149 2.93 22.65 -28.09
C GLY A 149 4.02 22.45 -29.15
N LYS A 150 5.25 22.11 -28.75
CA LYS A 150 6.40 21.86 -29.63
C LYS A 150 6.40 20.40 -30.11
N HIS A 151 5.31 19.99 -30.76
CA HIS A 151 5.04 18.58 -31.11
C HIS A 151 6.10 17.93 -32.01
N ASP A 152 6.74 18.70 -32.90
CA ASP A 152 7.82 18.17 -33.74
C ASP A 152 9.03 17.78 -32.89
N LYS A 153 9.39 18.61 -31.90
CA LYS A 153 10.47 18.28 -30.96
C LYS A 153 10.10 17.11 -30.06
N ALA A 154 8.84 17.03 -29.62
CA ALA A 154 8.34 15.90 -28.85
C ALA A 154 8.51 14.59 -29.65
N ASP A 155 8.09 14.58 -30.91
CA ASP A 155 8.21 13.41 -31.79
C ASP A 155 9.66 12.99 -32.02
N GLU A 156 10.56 13.93 -32.29
CA GLU A 156 11.99 13.65 -32.40
C GLU A 156 12.56 13.03 -31.14
N THR A 157 12.12 13.52 -29.97
CA THR A 157 12.60 13.05 -28.67
C THR A 157 12.08 11.64 -28.38
N TYR A 158 10.80 11.37 -28.63
CA TYR A 158 10.23 10.03 -28.53
C TYR A 158 10.89 9.06 -29.49
N LYS A 159 11.19 9.47 -30.74
CA LYS A 159 11.93 8.68 -31.73
C LYS A 159 13.32 8.30 -31.23
N LYS A 160 14.08 9.27 -30.71
CA LYS A 160 15.39 9.01 -30.08
C LYS A 160 15.32 7.95 -28.99
N LEU A 161 14.26 7.95 -28.18
CA LEU A 161 14.06 6.96 -27.13
C LEU A 161 13.74 5.55 -27.67
N ILE A 162 12.84 5.46 -28.66
CA ILE A 162 12.41 4.17 -29.24
C ILE A 162 13.47 3.54 -30.14
N GLU A 163 14.38 4.34 -30.70
CA GLU A 163 15.49 3.90 -31.53
C GLU A 163 16.78 3.71 -30.72
N HIS A 164 16.78 4.04 -29.42
CA HIS A 164 17.97 3.95 -28.59
C HIS A 164 18.47 2.49 -28.46
N PRO A 165 19.75 2.19 -28.75
CA PRO A 165 20.27 0.81 -28.76
C PRO A 165 20.04 0.06 -27.44
N LYS A 166 20.19 0.78 -26.31
CA LYS A 166 20.05 0.23 -24.96
C LYS A 166 18.62 0.25 -24.38
N TYR A 167 17.74 1.12 -24.87
CA TYR A 167 16.49 1.47 -24.16
C TYR A 167 15.21 1.30 -24.99
N SER A 168 15.32 0.95 -26.28
CA SER A 168 14.22 0.80 -27.23
C SER A 168 13.13 -0.20 -26.82
N SER A 169 13.46 -1.19 -25.99
CA SER A 169 12.54 -2.20 -25.45
C SER A 169 11.97 -1.87 -24.06
N GLY A 170 12.47 -0.79 -23.43
CA GLY A 170 12.10 -0.38 -22.07
C GLY A 170 10.68 0.17 -21.94
N SER A 171 10.20 0.29 -20.69
CA SER A 171 8.84 0.78 -20.37
C SER A 171 8.54 2.17 -20.94
N TYR A 172 9.50 3.10 -20.85
CA TYR A 172 9.38 4.45 -21.39
C TYR A 172 9.32 4.48 -22.92
N ALA A 173 10.11 3.66 -23.61
CA ALA A 173 10.04 3.53 -25.06
C ALA A 173 8.68 2.97 -25.51
N LYS A 174 8.12 2.00 -24.79
CA LYS A 174 6.75 1.51 -25.06
C LYS A 174 5.68 2.59 -24.88
N GLN A 175 5.81 3.45 -23.87
CA GLN A 175 4.91 4.57 -23.66
C GLN A 175 5.06 5.64 -24.76
N ALA A 176 6.29 5.98 -25.14
CA ALA A 176 6.58 6.90 -26.23
C ALA A 176 5.97 6.42 -27.57
N LYS A 177 6.02 5.12 -27.88
CA LYS A 177 5.34 4.54 -29.06
C LYS A 177 3.83 4.84 -29.06
N LYS A 178 3.16 4.63 -27.91
CA LYS A 178 1.73 4.93 -27.77
C LYS A 178 1.41 6.42 -27.93
N ILE A 179 2.29 7.32 -27.49
CA ILE A 179 2.10 8.76 -27.64
C ILE A 179 2.27 9.20 -29.10
N LEU A 180 3.20 8.56 -29.82
CA LEU A 180 3.40 8.80 -31.26
C LEU A 180 2.19 8.34 -32.11
N GLU A 181 1.37 7.42 -31.60
CA GLU A 181 0.12 6.99 -32.24
C GLU A 181 -1.06 7.96 -32.01
N GLN A 182 -0.93 8.91 -31.07
CA GLN A 182 -1.98 9.89 -30.76
C GLN A 182 -1.94 11.07 -31.74
N ASP A 183 -3.09 11.70 -31.95
CA ASP A 183 -3.14 12.96 -32.70
C ASP A 183 -2.34 14.04 -31.98
N ARG A 184 -1.45 14.73 -32.70
CA ARG A 184 -0.56 15.77 -32.16
C ARG A 184 -1.34 16.84 -31.40
N THR A 185 -2.50 17.25 -31.92
CA THR A 185 -3.32 18.32 -31.32
C THR A 185 -3.95 17.93 -29.97
N SER A 186 -4.06 16.63 -29.71
CA SER A 186 -4.60 16.05 -28.47
C SER A 186 -3.56 15.92 -27.35
N ARG A 187 -2.26 16.03 -27.67
CA ARG A 187 -1.16 15.89 -26.71
C ARG A 187 -0.98 17.19 -25.93
N LYS A 188 -1.14 17.14 -24.61
CA LYS A 188 -1.01 18.30 -23.70
C LYS A 188 0.14 18.16 -22.71
N GLY A 189 1.14 17.34 -23.04
CA GLY A 189 2.26 17.02 -22.15
C GLY A 189 1.85 16.29 -20.87
N ARG A 190 0.71 15.61 -20.96
CA ARG A 190 0.16 14.59 -20.05
C ARG A 190 -0.59 13.62 -20.96
N LEU A 191 -0.68 12.34 -20.58
CA LEU A 191 -1.62 11.44 -21.26
C LEU A 191 -3.03 12.07 -21.20
N PRO A 192 -3.77 12.15 -22.33
CA PRO A 192 -5.05 12.84 -22.36
C PRO A 192 -6.03 12.24 -21.35
N ILE A 193 -6.55 13.08 -20.46
CA ILE A 193 -7.76 12.80 -19.67
C ILE A 193 -8.93 13.23 -20.56
N PRO A 194 -9.84 12.34 -20.97
CA PRO A 194 -10.98 12.71 -21.83
C PRO A 194 -11.87 13.80 -21.20
N PRO A 195 -12.45 14.73 -21.99
CA PRO A 195 -13.23 15.85 -21.47
C PRO A 195 -14.70 15.51 -21.13
N VAL A 196 -15.10 15.94 -19.93
CA VAL A 196 -16.41 16.47 -19.44
C VAL A 196 -17.68 15.59 -19.38
N ALA A 197 -18.11 15.26 -18.15
CA ALA A 197 -19.47 15.34 -17.58
C ALA A 197 -19.41 14.82 -16.12
N SER A 198 -20.22 15.36 -15.19
CA SER A 198 -20.32 15.09 -13.72
C SER A 198 -19.33 14.10 -13.05
N SER A 199 -18.61 14.57 -12.04
CA SER A 199 -17.55 13.86 -11.30
C SER A 199 -17.99 12.85 -10.25
N ASN A 200 -19.29 12.72 -9.97
CA ASN A 200 -19.73 11.96 -8.81
C ASN A 200 -20.65 10.79 -9.20
N PRO A 201 -20.18 9.53 -9.13
CA PRO A 201 -21.02 8.36 -9.38
C PRO A 201 -22.33 8.35 -8.59
N SER A 202 -22.40 8.98 -7.40
CA SER A 202 -23.65 9.06 -6.63
C SER A 202 -24.75 9.90 -7.31
N GLU A 203 -24.41 10.80 -8.23
CA GLU A 203 -25.41 11.56 -9.00
C GLU A 203 -26.14 10.70 -10.04
N TRP A 204 -25.70 9.46 -10.27
CA TRP A 204 -26.40 8.52 -11.13
C TRP A 204 -27.52 7.77 -10.40
N ILE A 205 -27.53 7.78 -9.07
CA ILE A 205 -28.55 7.07 -8.28
C ILE A 205 -29.94 7.67 -8.58
N GLY A 206 -30.88 6.80 -8.90
CA GLY A 206 -32.25 7.14 -9.29
C GLY A 206 -32.41 7.51 -10.76
N LYS A 207 -31.34 7.62 -11.54
CA LYS A 207 -31.40 7.90 -12.99
C LYS A 207 -31.51 6.60 -13.80
N PRO A 208 -32.16 6.64 -14.98
CA PRO A 208 -32.13 5.52 -15.90
C PRO A 208 -30.71 5.28 -16.40
N ALA A 209 -30.27 4.02 -16.42
CA ALA A 209 -28.97 3.64 -16.95
C ALA A 209 -28.93 3.88 -18.48
N PRO A 210 -27.94 4.64 -19.00
CA PRO A 210 -27.81 4.86 -20.43
C PRO A 210 -27.64 3.55 -21.21
N ASP A 211 -28.49 3.32 -22.19
CA ASP A 211 -28.38 2.13 -23.03
C ASP A 211 -27.18 2.24 -23.99
N PHE A 212 -26.64 1.09 -24.39
CA PHE A 212 -25.58 0.98 -25.39
C PHE A 212 -25.85 -0.23 -26.26
N GLN A 213 -25.30 -0.22 -27.48
CA GLN A 213 -25.37 -1.35 -28.42
C GLN A 213 -23.98 -1.59 -28.96
N VAL A 214 -23.41 -2.73 -28.61
CA VAL A 214 -22.05 -3.14 -28.97
C VAL A 214 -22.00 -4.65 -29.18
N LYS A 215 -20.90 -5.14 -29.73
CA LYS A 215 -20.62 -6.59 -29.74
C LYS A 215 -19.73 -6.94 -28.56
N ASP A 216 -20.10 -7.97 -27.82
CA ASP A 216 -19.27 -8.49 -26.73
C ASP A 216 -18.00 -9.19 -27.27
N LEU A 217 -17.15 -9.72 -26.37
CA LEU A 217 -15.92 -10.40 -26.79
C LEU A 217 -16.16 -11.66 -27.65
N LYS A 218 -17.33 -12.30 -27.53
CA LYS A 218 -17.74 -13.47 -28.32
C LYS A 218 -18.37 -13.08 -29.66
N GLY A 219 -18.54 -11.78 -29.91
CA GLY A 219 -19.17 -11.24 -31.12
C GLY A 219 -20.69 -11.21 -31.06
N GLU A 220 -21.30 -11.50 -29.90
CA GLU A 220 -22.75 -11.42 -29.71
C GLU A 220 -23.21 -9.99 -29.49
N GLU A 221 -24.40 -9.65 -30.00
CA GLU A 221 -25.00 -8.34 -29.76
C GLU A 221 -25.34 -8.15 -28.27
N LEU A 222 -24.75 -7.10 -27.70
CA LEU A 222 -24.88 -6.71 -26.31
C LEU A 222 -25.54 -5.34 -26.22
N SER A 223 -26.69 -5.30 -25.55
CA SER A 223 -27.33 -4.06 -25.10
C SER A 223 -27.80 -4.19 -23.66
N LEU A 224 -27.84 -3.06 -22.95
CA LEU A 224 -28.29 -3.06 -21.56
C LEU A 224 -29.80 -3.31 -21.48
N LYS A 225 -30.58 -2.81 -22.45
CA LYS A 225 -32.02 -3.07 -22.53
C LYS A 225 -32.40 -4.55 -22.63
N LYS A 226 -31.54 -5.41 -23.19
CA LYS A 226 -31.74 -6.87 -23.25
C LYS A 226 -31.94 -7.51 -21.87
N TYR A 227 -31.48 -6.85 -20.81
CA TYR A 227 -31.53 -7.35 -19.43
C TYR A 227 -32.62 -6.71 -18.57
N ARG A 228 -33.61 -6.04 -19.16
CA ARG A 228 -34.81 -5.62 -18.41
C ARG A 228 -35.48 -6.84 -17.76
N GLY A 229 -35.98 -6.65 -16.54
CA GLY A 229 -36.46 -7.71 -15.65
C GLY A 229 -35.36 -8.45 -14.88
N GLN A 230 -34.08 -8.11 -15.09
CA GLN A 230 -32.95 -8.63 -14.33
C GLN A 230 -32.22 -7.50 -13.61
N VAL A 231 -31.67 -7.81 -12.45
CA VAL A 231 -30.71 -6.93 -11.79
C VAL A 231 -29.38 -7.02 -12.54
N VAL A 232 -28.81 -5.89 -12.93
CA VAL A 232 -27.55 -5.82 -13.67
C VAL A 232 -26.48 -5.12 -12.83
N LEU A 233 -25.36 -5.79 -12.64
CA LEU A 233 -24.12 -5.16 -12.16
C LEU A 233 -23.27 -4.81 -13.38
N LEU A 234 -23.18 -3.53 -13.70
CA LEU A 234 -22.32 -3.00 -14.75
C LEU A 234 -20.98 -2.60 -14.13
N ASP A 235 -19.92 -3.34 -14.48
CA ASP A 235 -18.59 -3.21 -13.88
C ASP A 235 -17.59 -2.64 -14.89
N PHE A 236 -17.08 -1.44 -14.64
CA PHE A 236 -16.01 -0.83 -15.41
C PHE A 236 -14.66 -1.18 -14.77
N TRP A 237 -13.82 -1.92 -15.48
CA TRP A 237 -12.61 -2.55 -14.92
C TRP A 237 -11.49 -2.71 -15.96
N ALA A 238 -10.33 -3.20 -15.55
CA ALA A 238 -9.26 -3.59 -16.46
C ALA A 238 -8.32 -4.62 -15.82
N THR A 239 -7.59 -5.39 -16.63
CA THR A 239 -6.66 -6.43 -16.12
C THR A 239 -5.46 -5.84 -15.39
N TRP A 240 -5.06 -4.61 -15.71
CA TRP A 240 -3.97 -3.88 -15.05
C TRP A 240 -4.44 -3.12 -13.79
N CYS A 241 -5.74 -3.08 -13.51
CA CYS A 241 -6.31 -2.33 -12.40
C CYS A 241 -6.24 -3.15 -11.10
N GLY A 242 -5.20 -2.94 -10.29
CA GLY A 242 -5.01 -3.62 -9.01
C GLY A 242 -6.25 -3.60 -8.08
N PRO A 243 -6.93 -2.46 -7.86
CA PRO A 243 -8.15 -2.42 -7.07
C PRO A 243 -9.34 -3.18 -7.69
N CYS A 244 -9.43 -3.24 -9.03
CA CYS A 244 -10.44 -4.05 -9.73
C CYS A 244 -10.20 -5.54 -9.47
N LEU A 245 -8.94 -5.99 -9.58
CA LEU A 245 -8.57 -7.38 -9.32
C LEU A 245 -8.78 -7.77 -7.85
N LYS A 246 -8.57 -6.84 -6.92
CA LYS A 246 -8.87 -7.04 -5.49
C LYS A 246 -10.37 -7.23 -5.22
N GLU A 247 -11.24 -6.62 -6.02
CA GLU A 247 -12.69 -6.76 -5.90
C GLU A 247 -13.23 -7.99 -6.64
N LEU A 248 -12.49 -8.51 -7.62
CA LEU A 248 -12.87 -9.66 -8.44
C LEU A 248 -13.33 -10.89 -7.64
N PRO A 249 -12.71 -11.28 -6.50
CA PRO A 249 -13.25 -12.33 -5.63
C PRO A 249 -14.70 -12.10 -5.17
N ASN A 250 -15.04 -10.86 -4.81
CA ASN A 250 -16.39 -10.50 -4.38
C ASN A 250 -17.37 -10.53 -5.55
N VAL A 251 -16.94 -10.07 -6.72
CA VAL A 251 -17.73 -10.14 -7.98
C VAL A 251 -17.99 -11.60 -8.36
N LYS A 252 -16.97 -12.47 -8.36
CA LYS A 252 -17.09 -13.92 -8.66
C LYS A 252 -18.05 -14.59 -7.70
N ARG A 253 -17.89 -14.36 -6.39
CA ARG A 253 -18.76 -14.93 -5.34
C ARG A 253 -20.21 -14.46 -5.49
N THR A 254 -20.41 -13.18 -5.77
CA THR A 254 -21.74 -12.59 -6.00
C THR A 254 -22.39 -13.20 -7.25
N TYR A 255 -21.64 -13.32 -8.35
CA TYR A 255 -22.14 -13.95 -9.58
C TYR A 255 -22.51 -15.41 -9.35
N GLN A 256 -21.65 -16.19 -8.71
CA GLN A 256 -21.92 -17.60 -8.41
C GLN A 256 -23.20 -17.80 -7.59
N LYS A 257 -23.46 -16.89 -6.64
CA LYS A 257 -24.63 -16.96 -5.76
C LYS A 257 -25.94 -16.54 -6.44
N TYR A 258 -25.89 -15.53 -7.32
CA TYR A 258 -27.11 -14.89 -7.83
C TYR A 258 -27.37 -15.07 -9.34
N LYS A 259 -26.42 -15.58 -10.14
CA LYS A 259 -26.58 -15.71 -11.61
C LYS A 259 -27.87 -16.41 -12.07
N ASP A 260 -28.40 -17.34 -11.26
CA ASP A 260 -29.61 -18.10 -11.56
C ASP A 260 -30.90 -17.43 -11.01
N GLN A 261 -30.77 -16.23 -10.44
CA GLN A 261 -31.82 -15.48 -9.73
C GLN A 261 -32.14 -14.14 -10.42
N LYS A 262 -32.26 -14.15 -11.76
CA LYS A 262 -32.50 -12.92 -12.58
C LYS A 262 -31.46 -11.83 -12.30
N PHE A 263 -30.18 -12.22 -12.25
CA PHE A 263 -29.05 -11.32 -12.04
C PHE A 263 -27.98 -11.55 -13.10
N GLN A 264 -27.46 -10.46 -13.66
CA GLN A 264 -26.39 -10.50 -14.66
C GLN A 264 -25.27 -9.53 -14.30
N ILE A 265 -24.03 -9.91 -14.63
CA ILE A 265 -22.88 -9.00 -14.64
C ILE A 265 -22.49 -8.68 -16.08
N ILE A 266 -22.21 -7.41 -16.36
CA ILE A 266 -21.64 -6.95 -17.62
C ILE A 266 -20.34 -6.20 -17.30
N GLY A 267 -19.21 -6.76 -17.71
CA GLY A 267 -17.89 -6.17 -17.53
C GLY A 267 -17.50 -5.31 -18.73
N ILE A 268 -17.33 -4.01 -18.52
CA ILE A 268 -16.79 -3.06 -19.49
C ILE A 268 -15.29 -2.92 -19.21
N SER A 269 -14.45 -3.51 -20.06
CA SER A 269 -13.00 -3.46 -19.92
C SER A 269 -12.40 -2.23 -20.60
N LEU A 270 -11.52 -1.55 -19.87
CA LEU A 270 -10.69 -0.43 -20.32
C LEU A 270 -9.24 -0.88 -20.63
N ASP A 271 -9.03 -2.18 -20.89
CA ASP A 271 -7.71 -2.69 -21.25
C ASP A 271 -7.17 -2.03 -22.53
N GLY A 272 -5.85 -1.83 -22.61
CA GLY A 272 -5.24 -1.21 -23.79
C GLY A 272 -5.24 -2.11 -25.04
N SER A 273 -5.47 -3.41 -24.87
CA SER A 273 -5.57 -4.38 -25.96
C SER A 273 -6.51 -5.53 -25.58
N LYS A 274 -7.13 -6.14 -26.61
CA LYS A 274 -8.11 -7.23 -26.43
C LYS A 274 -7.49 -8.53 -25.91
N GLN A 275 -6.28 -8.85 -26.37
CA GLN A 275 -5.67 -10.15 -26.10
C GLN A 275 -5.35 -10.39 -24.60
N PRO A 276 -4.74 -9.46 -23.84
CA PRO A 276 -4.54 -9.64 -22.40
C PRO A 276 -5.86 -9.77 -21.63
N LEU A 277 -6.89 -9.05 -22.06
CA LEU A 277 -8.24 -9.16 -21.49
C LEU A 277 -8.81 -10.57 -21.71
N GLU A 278 -8.78 -11.08 -22.93
CA GLU A 278 -9.26 -12.44 -23.26
C GLU A 278 -8.49 -13.50 -22.48
N THR A 279 -7.16 -13.43 -22.47
CA THR A 279 -6.29 -14.34 -21.69
C THR A 279 -6.61 -14.28 -20.20
N PHE A 280 -6.86 -13.09 -19.64
CA PHE A 280 -7.19 -12.95 -18.23
C PHE A 280 -8.58 -13.50 -17.90
N ILE A 281 -9.58 -13.26 -18.75
CA ILE A 281 -10.93 -13.80 -18.61
C ILE A 281 -10.91 -15.33 -18.61
N GLU A 282 -10.16 -15.93 -19.53
CA GLU A 282 -9.98 -17.38 -19.61
C GLU A 282 -9.28 -17.92 -18.35
N ARG A 283 -8.15 -17.31 -17.95
CA ARG A 283 -7.38 -17.73 -16.78
C ARG A 283 -8.17 -17.63 -15.49
N GLU A 284 -8.90 -16.53 -15.29
CA GLU A 284 -9.71 -16.32 -14.09
C GLU A 284 -11.10 -16.95 -14.17
N ASN A 285 -11.45 -17.58 -15.29
CA ASN A 285 -12.76 -18.19 -15.54
C ASN A 285 -13.92 -17.21 -15.26
N LEU A 286 -13.86 -16.01 -15.87
CA LEU A 286 -14.90 -15.00 -15.71
C LEU A 286 -16.09 -15.32 -16.62
N ALA A 287 -17.09 -15.99 -16.03
CA ALA A 287 -18.20 -16.58 -16.77
C ALA A 287 -19.33 -15.61 -17.14
N TRP A 288 -19.17 -14.30 -16.88
CA TRP A 288 -20.14 -13.29 -17.27
C TRP A 288 -19.73 -12.58 -18.56
N ILE A 289 -20.55 -11.65 -19.01
CA ILE A 289 -20.38 -11.01 -20.32
C ILE A 289 -19.35 -9.89 -20.21
N HIS A 290 -18.46 -9.82 -21.19
CA HIS A 290 -17.42 -8.80 -21.24
C HIS A 290 -17.45 -8.07 -22.57
N TYR A 291 -17.25 -6.76 -22.51
CA TYR A 291 -17.04 -5.89 -23.66
C TYR A 291 -15.71 -5.16 -23.51
N TRP A 292 -14.92 -5.07 -24.57
CA TRP A 292 -13.72 -4.27 -24.61
C TRP A 292 -14.03 -2.88 -25.17
N ASP A 293 -14.02 -1.87 -24.28
CA ASP A 293 -14.31 -0.49 -24.63
C ASP A 293 -13.05 0.22 -25.14
N GLN A 294 -12.54 -0.25 -26.29
CA GLN A 294 -11.31 0.26 -26.91
C GLN A 294 -11.30 1.79 -27.06
N SER A 295 -12.46 2.35 -27.45
CA SER A 295 -12.64 3.80 -27.65
C SER A 295 -13.03 4.57 -26.39
N GLN A 296 -13.21 3.87 -25.25
CA GLN A 296 -13.75 4.41 -24.00
C GLN A 296 -15.10 5.14 -24.15
N LYS A 297 -15.90 4.75 -25.14
CA LYS A 297 -17.15 5.43 -25.49
C LYS A 297 -18.23 5.16 -24.43
N ILE A 298 -18.36 3.92 -23.98
CA ILE A 298 -19.32 3.56 -22.91
C ILE A 298 -18.82 4.12 -21.57
N THR A 299 -17.52 4.04 -21.33
CA THR A 299 -16.84 4.62 -20.16
C THR A 299 -17.15 6.11 -20.04
N ALA A 300 -17.02 6.86 -21.14
CA ALA A 300 -17.36 8.28 -21.20
C ALA A 300 -18.88 8.52 -21.04
N GLN A 301 -19.72 7.69 -21.67
CA GLN A 301 -21.19 7.78 -21.59
C GLN A 301 -21.70 7.67 -20.14
N TYR A 302 -21.03 6.87 -19.30
CA TYR A 302 -21.34 6.70 -17.88
C TYR A 302 -20.54 7.65 -16.97
N GLY A 303 -19.72 8.56 -17.52
CA GLY A 303 -18.93 9.51 -16.75
C GLY A 303 -17.88 8.85 -15.85
N VAL A 304 -17.39 7.66 -16.20
CA VAL A 304 -16.43 6.90 -15.39
C VAL A 304 -15.04 7.53 -15.53
N ARG A 305 -14.47 8.00 -14.40
CA ARG A 305 -13.15 8.66 -14.34
C ARG A 305 -12.06 7.83 -13.70
N GLY A 306 -12.44 6.73 -13.09
CA GLY A 306 -11.54 5.83 -12.38
C GLY A 306 -12.17 4.46 -12.30
N ILE A 307 -11.33 3.44 -12.44
CA ILE A 307 -11.73 2.06 -12.26
C ILE A 307 -11.13 1.51 -10.96
N PRO A 308 -11.82 0.59 -10.26
CA PRO A 308 -13.13 0.04 -10.61
C PRO A 308 -14.23 1.10 -10.48
N SER A 309 -15.30 0.97 -11.26
CA SER A 309 -16.54 1.74 -11.13
C SER A 309 -17.71 0.79 -11.37
N ILE A 310 -18.60 0.65 -10.38
CA ILE A 310 -19.72 -0.29 -10.46
C ILE A 310 -21.01 0.50 -10.39
N PHE A 311 -21.95 0.15 -11.27
CA PHE A 311 -23.33 0.59 -11.25
C PHE A 311 -24.23 -0.63 -11.04
N LEU A 312 -25.03 -0.61 -9.99
CA LEU A 312 -26.04 -1.63 -9.74
C LEU A 312 -27.39 -1.12 -10.22
N ILE A 313 -27.96 -1.81 -11.19
CA ILE A 313 -29.12 -1.42 -11.96
C ILE A 313 -30.24 -2.42 -11.67
N ASP A 314 -31.45 -1.96 -11.39
CA ASP A 314 -32.59 -2.85 -11.15
C ASP A 314 -33.26 -3.35 -12.45
N GLY A 315 -34.27 -4.23 -12.29
CA GLY A 315 -35.01 -4.80 -13.42
C GLY A 315 -35.72 -3.78 -14.30
N GLU A 316 -36.01 -2.58 -13.80
CA GLU A 316 -36.62 -1.49 -14.58
C GLU A 316 -35.56 -0.67 -15.35
N GLY A 317 -34.28 -0.86 -15.02
CA GLY A 317 -33.17 -0.18 -15.66
C GLY A 317 -32.72 1.10 -14.96
N VAL A 318 -33.10 1.28 -13.69
CA VAL A 318 -32.71 2.43 -12.88
C VAL A 318 -31.43 2.10 -12.11
N ILE A 319 -30.47 3.03 -12.10
CA ILE A 319 -29.26 2.89 -11.29
C ILE A 319 -29.66 3.09 -9.83
N ARG A 320 -29.53 2.06 -9.01
CA ARG A 320 -29.93 2.07 -7.60
C ARG A 320 -28.77 2.35 -6.66
N LYS A 321 -27.57 1.86 -7.00
CA LYS A 321 -26.36 2.09 -6.20
C LYS A 321 -25.14 2.18 -7.11
N THR A 322 -24.12 2.91 -6.66
CA THR A 322 -22.84 3.07 -7.35
C THR A 322 -21.67 2.87 -6.40
N ASN A 323 -20.48 2.58 -6.95
CA ASN A 323 -19.21 2.45 -6.19
C ASN A 323 -19.24 1.39 -5.06
N LEU A 324 -20.04 0.34 -5.23
CA LEU A 324 -20.15 -0.76 -4.28
C LEU A 324 -18.89 -1.64 -4.27
N ARG A 325 -18.38 -2.02 -3.09
CA ARG A 325 -17.20 -2.89 -2.93
C ARG A 325 -17.35 -3.84 -1.75
N GLY A 326 -16.64 -4.97 -1.77
CA GLY A 326 -16.59 -5.90 -0.66
C GLY A 326 -17.98 -6.42 -0.29
N HIS A 327 -18.28 -6.46 1.00
CA HIS A 327 -19.58 -6.94 1.48
C HIS A 327 -20.75 -6.03 1.05
N SER A 328 -20.52 -4.71 0.87
CA SER A 328 -21.58 -3.79 0.42
C SER A 328 -22.10 -4.13 -0.98
N LEU A 329 -21.24 -4.68 -1.84
CA LEU A 329 -21.62 -5.17 -3.17
C LEU A 329 -22.57 -6.36 -3.06
N GLU A 330 -22.17 -7.38 -2.31
CA GLU A 330 -22.98 -8.59 -2.16
C GLU A 330 -24.33 -8.28 -1.50
N THR A 331 -24.34 -7.46 -0.45
CA THR A 331 -25.57 -7.07 0.27
C THR A 331 -26.50 -6.27 -0.64
N ALA A 332 -25.98 -5.31 -1.39
CA ALA A 332 -26.78 -4.54 -2.34
C ALA A 332 -27.36 -5.41 -3.46
N VAL A 333 -26.59 -6.37 -3.98
CA VAL A 333 -27.10 -7.33 -4.97
C VAL A 333 -28.17 -8.22 -4.34
N ALA A 334 -27.96 -8.74 -3.13
CA ALA A 334 -28.92 -9.57 -2.42
C ALA A 334 -30.26 -8.86 -2.23
N GLU A 335 -30.21 -7.62 -1.75
CA GLU A 335 -31.37 -6.74 -1.54
C GLU A 335 -32.12 -6.52 -2.86
N LEU A 336 -31.40 -6.11 -3.90
CA LEU A 336 -32.03 -5.73 -5.16
C LEU A 336 -32.56 -6.95 -5.94
N VAL A 337 -31.89 -8.10 -5.85
CA VAL A 337 -32.37 -9.38 -6.39
C VAL A 337 -33.63 -9.82 -5.64
N GLY A 338 -33.65 -9.72 -4.30
CA GLY A 338 -34.83 -10.03 -3.50
C GLY A 338 -36.03 -9.12 -3.83
N GLU A 339 -35.80 -7.80 -3.95
CA GLU A 339 -36.79 -6.84 -4.43
C GLU A 339 -37.33 -7.24 -5.82
N ASN A 340 -36.42 -7.54 -6.76
CA ASN A 340 -36.78 -7.87 -8.13
C ASN A 340 -37.60 -9.17 -8.21
N LEU A 341 -37.20 -10.22 -7.49
CA LEU A 341 -37.94 -11.48 -7.45
C LEU A 341 -39.33 -11.32 -6.80
N THR A 342 -39.43 -10.49 -5.75
CA THR A 342 -40.72 -10.21 -5.10
C THR A 342 -41.66 -9.46 -6.06
N LYS A 343 -41.15 -8.44 -6.76
CA LYS A 343 -41.92 -7.71 -7.79
C LYS A 343 -42.40 -8.61 -8.94
N LEU A 344 -41.59 -9.60 -9.32
CA LEU A 344 -41.93 -10.57 -10.37
C LEU A 344 -42.92 -11.66 -9.89
N ALA A 345 -42.97 -11.93 -8.58
CA ALA A 345 -43.86 -12.93 -7.99
C ALA A 345 -45.24 -12.37 -7.60
N ASP A 346 -45.40 -11.04 -7.56
CA ASP A 346 -46.67 -10.40 -7.26
C ASP A 346 -47.64 -10.56 -8.46
N PRO A 347 -48.79 -11.23 -8.30
CA PRO A 347 -49.76 -11.40 -9.39
C PRO A 347 -50.43 -10.08 -9.84
N SER A 348 -50.26 -8.97 -9.12
CA SER A 348 -50.81 -7.66 -9.49
C SER A 348 -49.96 -6.87 -10.51
N THR A 349 -48.71 -7.27 -10.78
CA THR A 349 -47.83 -6.62 -11.78
C THR A 349 -48.01 -7.16 -13.20
N GLN A 350 -48.90 -8.14 -13.44
CA GLN A 350 -49.33 -8.55 -14.78
C GLN A 350 -50.41 -7.63 -15.37
N THR A 351 -50.15 -6.33 -15.45
CA THR A 351 -50.94 -5.45 -16.33
C THR A 351 -50.13 -4.20 -16.69
N SER A 352 -49.34 -4.29 -17.77
CA SER A 352 -49.15 -3.22 -18.76
C SER A 352 -48.06 -3.59 -19.78
N GLU A 353 -48.44 -4.36 -20.81
CA GLU A 353 -47.74 -4.27 -22.09
C GLU A 353 -48.31 -3.09 -22.90
N PRO A 354 -47.48 -2.24 -23.51
CA PRO A 354 -47.86 -1.53 -24.72
C PRO A 354 -47.60 -2.43 -25.93
N ASN A 355 -48.70 -2.88 -26.52
CA ASN A 355 -48.79 -3.63 -27.77
C ASN A 355 -48.25 -2.81 -28.96
N SER A 356 -47.36 -3.39 -29.79
CA SER A 356 -47.40 -3.24 -31.27
C SER A 356 -46.37 -4.14 -31.99
N GLN A 357 -46.86 -5.32 -32.40
CA GLN A 357 -46.72 -5.96 -33.73
C GLN A 357 -45.32 -6.08 -34.38
N SER A 358 -44.74 -7.29 -34.49
CA SER A 358 -44.90 -8.32 -35.57
C SER A 358 -43.76 -8.23 -36.60
N LYS A 359 -42.96 -9.27 -36.96
CA LYS A 359 -43.23 -10.63 -37.48
C LYS A 359 -41.95 -11.50 -37.30
N SER A 360 -41.96 -12.67 -36.63
CA SER A 360 -42.03 -14.08 -37.14
C SER A 360 -40.91 -14.46 -38.16
N ILE A 361 -40.18 -15.61 -38.17
CA ILE A 361 -40.43 -17.05 -37.86
C ILE A 361 -39.05 -17.80 -37.65
N PRO A 362 -38.89 -19.15 -37.52
CA PRO A 362 -38.67 -19.92 -36.29
C PRO A 362 -37.37 -20.80 -36.22
N ALA A 363 -37.20 -21.45 -35.07
CA ALA A 363 -36.12 -22.31 -34.60
C ALA A 363 -35.89 -23.65 -35.34
N THR A 364 -34.67 -24.21 -35.27
CA THR A 364 -34.39 -25.68 -35.23
C THR A 364 -32.97 -25.89 -34.62
N LYS A 365 -32.80 -26.42 -33.39
CA LYS A 365 -32.73 -27.83 -32.91
C LYS A 365 -31.31 -28.44 -32.99
N LEU A 366 -30.96 -29.29 -31.99
CA LEU A 366 -29.82 -30.24 -31.85
C LEU A 366 -28.59 -29.66 -31.10
N ILE A 367 -27.98 -30.22 -30.03
CA ILE A 367 -27.82 -31.61 -29.51
C ILE A 367 -27.52 -31.59 -27.96
N LYS A 368 -27.78 -32.74 -27.30
CA LYS A 368 -27.59 -33.11 -25.88
C LYS A 368 -26.13 -33.59 -25.53
N PRO A 369 -25.78 -33.88 -24.25
CA PRO A 369 -24.45 -33.66 -23.63
C PRO A 369 -23.52 -34.89 -23.56
N SER A 370 -22.21 -34.69 -23.24
CA SER A 370 -21.34 -35.53 -22.35
C SER A 370 -19.87 -34.97 -22.26
N PRO A 371 -18.90 -35.52 -21.48
CA PRO A 371 -18.43 -34.90 -20.21
C PRO A 371 -16.90 -34.72 -20.04
N ALA A 372 -16.54 -34.09 -18.92
CA ALA A 372 -15.27 -34.14 -18.17
C ALA A 372 -13.98 -33.51 -18.78
N SER A 373 -13.42 -32.51 -18.08
CA SER A 373 -12.15 -32.63 -17.33
C SER A 373 -11.58 -31.27 -16.87
N GLN A 374 -11.23 -31.21 -15.59
CA GLN A 374 -10.12 -30.48 -14.95
C GLN A 374 -10.15 -28.95 -14.71
N LYS A 375 -10.23 -28.67 -13.39
CA LYS A 375 -9.58 -27.63 -12.56
C LYS A 375 -8.63 -26.64 -13.25
N SER A 376 -8.85 -25.36 -12.96
CA SER A 376 -7.76 -24.43 -12.61
C SER A 376 -8.23 -23.43 -11.55
N GLU A 377 -7.34 -23.22 -10.59
CA GLU A 377 -7.52 -22.59 -9.29
C GLU A 377 -6.62 -21.34 -9.31
N SER A 378 -7.18 -20.13 -9.16
CA SER A 378 -6.43 -18.87 -9.19
C SER A 378 -6.54 -18.09 -7.86
N LEU A 379 -5.50 -18.28 -7.05
CA LEU A 379 -4.68 -17.29 -6.32
C LEU A 379 -5.31 -15.93 -5.93
N GLN A 380 -5.46 -15.70 -4.61
CA GLN A 380 -5.75 -14.40 -3.98
C GLN A 380 -4.61 -13.97 -3.05
N SER A 381 -4.31 -12.67 -3.00
CA SER A 381 -3.55 -12.00 -1.92
C SER A 381 -4.12 -10.56 -1.66
N PRO A 382 -3.86 -9.92 -0.50
CA PRO A 382 -4.89 -9.62 0.48
C PRO A 382 -5.31 -8.15 0.60
N ILE A 383 -6.59 -7.94 0.93
CA ILE A 383 -7.17 -6.72 1.53
C ILE A 383 -7.14 -6.95 3.05
N THR A 384 -6.60 -6.03 3.86
CA THR A 384 -6.69 -6.08 5.33
C THR A 384 -8.16 -6.17 5.72
N LYS A 385 -8.63 -7.33 6.16
CA LYS A 385 -10.02 -7.50 6.61
C LYS A 385 -10.17 -6.77 7.93
N MET A 386 -11.19 -5.94 8.10
CA MET A 386 -11.45 -5.23 9.35
C MET A 386 -11.55 -6.18 10.57
N SER A 387 -11.92 -7.45 10.35
CA SER A 387 -11.87 -8.53 11.34
C SER A 387 -10.48 -8.81 11.92
N GLU A 388 -9.40 -8.42 11.22
CA GLU A 388 -8.00 -8.60 11.68
C GLU A 388 -7.60 -7.64 12.79
N TRP A 389 -8.40 -6.60 13.06
CA TRP A 389 -8.19 -5.73 14.22
C TRP A 389 -8.76 -6.33 15.50
N VAL A 390 -9.76 -7.21 15.37
CA VAL A 390 -10.40 -7.86 16.53
C VAL A 390 -9.41 -8.80 17.22
N GLY A 391 -9.27 -8.65 18.53
CA GLY A 391 -8.32 -9.37 19.37
C GLY A 391 -6.98 -8.66 19.57
N LYS A 392 -6.68 -7.60 18.81
CA LYS A 392 -5.42 -6.84 18.94
C LYS A 392 -5.50 -5.73 19.99
N PRO A 393 -4.40 -5.37 20.67
CA PRO A 393 -4.36 -4.16 21.48
C PRO A 393 -4.61 -2.94 20.59
N ALA A 394 -5.47 -2.02 21.06
CA ALA A 394 -5.70 -0.79 20.34
C ALA A 394 -4.41 0.06 20.35
N PRO A 395 -3.91 0.51 19.16
CA PRO A 395 -2.77 1.41 19.09
C PRO A 395 -3.00 2.63 19.97
N ASP A 396 -2.03 2.95 20.84
CA ASP A 396 -2.13 4.16 21.64
C ASP A 396 -1.82 5.40 20.79
N PHE A 397 -2.33 6.54 21.21
CA PHE A 397 -2.06 7.82 20.58
C PHE A 397 -2.08 8.94 21.60
N GLU A 398 -1.37 10.02 21.29
CA GLU A 398 -1.35 11.27 22.06
C GLU A 398 -1.71 12.41 21.10
N VAL A 399 -2.84 13.07 21.38
CA VAL A 399 -3.39 14.17 20.58
C VAL A 399 -4.06 15.21 21.47
N MET A 400 -4.28 16.41 20.93
CA MET A 400 -5.11 17.42 21.60
C MET A 400 -6.58 17.23 21.19
N ASN A 401 -7.48 17.24 22.17
CA ASN A 401 -8.92 17.29 21.88
C ASN A 401 -9.37 18.71 21.51
N LEU A 402 -10.63 18.85 21.07
CA LEU A 402 -11.18 20.16 20.67
C LEU A 402 -11.22 21.19 21.81
N LYS A 403 -11.20 20.75 23.07
CA LYS A 403 -11.15 21.63 24.26
C LYS A 403 -9.71 22.02 24.66
N GLY A 404 -8.71 21.67 23.84
CA GLY A 404 -7.30 21.98 24.13
C GLY A 404 -6.68 21.13 25.25
N LYS A 405 -7.30 19.99 25.60
CA LYS A 405 -6.75 19.06 26.59
C LYS A 405 -6.04 17.89 25.89
N GLU A 406 -4.88 17.52 26.43
CA GLU A 406 -4.13 16.36 25.97
C GLU A 406 -4.89 15.05 26.27
N LEU A 407 -5.12 14.27 25.22
CA LEU A 407 -5.83 13.01 25.20
C LEU A 407 -4.87 11.88 24.84
N SER A 408 -4.82 10.85 25.70
CA SER A 408 -4.17 9.57 25.40
C SER A 408 -5.16 8.43 25.56
N LEU A 409 -5.15 7.47 24.63
CA LEU A 409 -6.05 6.31 24.70
C LEU A 409 -5.76 5.45 25.94
N LYS A 410 -4.49 5.31 26.35
CA LYS A 410 -4.11 4.60 27.59
C LYS A 410 -4.74 5.19 28.85
N LYS A 411 -5.12 6.49 28.88
CA LYS A 411 -5.80 7.10 30.03
C LYS A 411 -7.19 6.49 30.29
N PHE A 412 -7.72 5.71 29.35
CA PHE A 412 -9.04 5.04 29.45
C PHE A 412 -8.96 3.55 29.79
N ARG A 413 -7.79 3.01 30.18
CA ARG A 413 -7.72 1.63 30.71
C ARG A 413 -8.67 1.49 31.91
N GLY A 414 -9.39 0.38 31.97
CA GLY A 414 -10.50 0.14 32.89
C GLY A 414 -11.86 0.68 32.43
N GLN A 415 -11.95 1.28 31.23
CA GLN A 415 -13.19 1.71 30.61
C GLN A 415 -13.35 1.06 29.23
N VAL A 416 -14.58 0.76 28.85
CA VAL A 416 -14.91 0.39 27.46
C VAL A 416 -14.87 1.67 26.62
N VAL A 417 -14.19 1.63 25.48
CA VAL A 417 -14.04 2.79 24.60
C VAL A 417 -14.58 2.49 23.20
N LEU A 418 -15.49 3.33 22.71
CA LEU A 418 -15.85 3.36 21.29
C LEU A 418 -15.02 4.45 20.61
N LEU A 419 -14.12 4.04 19.73
CA LEU A 419 -13.33 4.93 18.88
C LEU A 419 -14.05 5.10 17.54
N ASP A 420 -14.59 6.28 17.28
CA ASP A 420 -15.48 6.54 16.15
C ASP A 420 -14.83 7.49 15.14
N PHE A 421 -14.53 7.01 13.93
CA PHE A 421 -13.98 7.81 12.84
C PHE A 421 -15.11 8.30 11.93
N TRP A 422 -15.32 9.62 11.90
CA TRP A 422 -16.48 10.24 11.27
C TRP A 422 -16.16 11.62 10.67
N ALA A 423 -17.14 12.27 10.04
CA ALA A 423 -17.05 13.68 9.62
C ALA A 423 -18.45 14.28 9.43
N THR A 424 -18.58 15.61 9.52
CA THR A 424 -19.88 16.28 9.35
C THR A 424 -20.43 16.16 7.92
N TRP A 425 -19.56 16.05 6.92
CA TRP A 425 -19.91 15.84 5.52
C TRP A 425 -20.18 14.37 5.16
N CYS A 426 -19.99 13.44 6.11
CA CYS A 426 -20.19 12.00 5.88
C CYS A 426 -21.65 11.62 6.16
N GLY A 427 -22.46 11.50 5.09
CA GLY A 427 -23.88 11.14 5.18
C GLY A 427 -24.19 9.90 6.03
N PRO A 428 -23.51 8.75 5.83
CA PRO A 428 -23.73 7.56 6.67
C PRO A 428 -23.33 7.77 8.13
N CYS A 429 -22.24 8.51 8.39
CA CYS A 429 -21.82 8.84 9.75
C CYS A 429 -22.92 9.63 10.49
N ILE A 430 -23.47 10.66 9.83
CA ILE A 430 -24.56 11.48 10.38
C ILE A 430 -25.83 10.64 10.62
N ALA A 431 -26.14 9.70 9.73
CA ALA A 431 -27.27 8.79 9.90
C ALA A 431 -27.16 7.87 11.13
N GLU A 432 -25.94 7.53 11.57
CA GLU A 432 -25.69 6.70 12.76
C GLU A 432 -25.71 7.50 14.08
N MET A 433 -25.53 8.82 14.03
CA MET A 433 -25.37 9.67 15.22
C MET A 433 -26.52 9.58 16.24
N PRO A 434 -27.82 9.52 15.86
CA PRO A 434 -28.91 9.38 16.84
C PRO A 434 -28.78 8.11 17.68
N LYS A 435 -28.36 6.99 17.07
CA LYS A 435 -28.17 5.70 17.76
C LYS A 435 -26.94 5.73 18.67
N ILE A 436 -25.85 6.34 18.21
CA ILE A 436 -24.62 6.52 18.99
C ILE A 436 -24.90 7.41 20.22
N LYS A 437 -25.61 8.53 20.03
CA LYS A 437 -26.01 9.44 21.12
C LYS A 437 -26.86 8.72 22.17
N LYS A 438 -27.87 7.97 21.74
CA LYS A 438 -28.70 7.15 22.65
C LYS A 438 -27.86 6.12 23.44
N THR A 439 -26.89 5.49 22.80
CA THR A 439 -26.01 4.51 23.45
C THR A 439 -25.10 5.18 24.48
N TYR A 440 -24.54 6.35 24.16
CA TYR A 440 -23.69 7.10 25.10
C TYR A 440 -24.45 7.51 26.34
N GLU A 441 -25.64 8.11 26.18
CA GLU A 441 -26.47 8.55 27.31
C GLU A 441 -26.83 7.41 28.26
N LYS A 442 -27.03 6.20 27.71
CA LYS A 442 -27.37 5.01 28.49
C LYS A 442 -26.20 4.43 29.29
N TYR A 443 -24.97 4.53 28.78
CA TYR A 443 -23.80 3.82 29.34
C TYR A 443 -22.67 4.73 29.86
N LYS A 444 -22.70 6.05 29.64
CA LYS A 444 -21.60 6.97 30.01
C LYS A 444 -21.17 6.89 31.49
N ASP A 445 -22.11 6.61 32.40
CA ASP A 445 -21.83 6.47 33.84
C ASP A 445 -21.36 5.05 34.25
N GLN A 446 -21.27 4.13 33.30
CA GLN A 446 -20.95 2.71 33.48
C GLN A 446 -19.55 2.35 32.96
N LYS A 447 -18.56 3.23 33.16
CA LYS A 447 -17.18 3.06 32.65
C LYS A 447 -17.14 2.87 31.13
N PHE A 448 -17.92 3.66 30.40
CA PHE A 448 -17.93 3.69 28.94
C PHE A 448 -17.65 5.10 28.42
N GLN A 449 -16.81 5.21 27.40
CA GLN A 449 -16.47 6.49 26.76
C GLN A 449 -16.50 6.37 25.24
N ILE A 450 -16.91 7.45 24.55
CA ILE A 450 -16.73 7.61 23.11
C ILE A 450 -15.63 8.64 22.84
N ILE A 451 -14.75 8.31 21.90
CA ILE A 451 -13.75 9.23 21.34
C ILE A 451 -14.04 9.37 19.84
N GLY A 452 -14.62 10.50 19.46
CA GLY A 452 -14.92 10.82 18.06
C GLY A 452 -13.72 11.48 17.38
N ILE A 453 -13.19 10.84 16.33
CA ILE A 453 -12.09 11.32 15.51
C ILE A 453 -12.66 11.86 14.20
N SER A 454 -12.71 13.18 14.06
CA SER A 454 -13.27 13.84 12.89
C SER A 454 -12.24 13.97 11.75
N SER A 455 -12.68 13.66 10.53
CA SER A 455 -11.98 13.93 9.26
C SER A 455 -12.48 15.20 8.55
N ASP A 456 -13.10 16.14 9.27
CA ASP A 456 -13.53 17.43 8.73
C ASP A 456 -12.35 18.26 8.22
N LYS A 457 -12.58 19.14 7.23
CA LYS A 457 -11.51 19.97 6.64
C LYS A 457 -11.06 21.11 7.56
N SER A 458 -11.85 21.46 8.56
CA SER A 458 -11.54 22.49 9.55
C SER A 458 -12.34 22.26 10.83
N LYS A 459 -11.92 22.86 11.95
CA LYS A 459 -12.60 22.72 13.26
C LYS A 459 -13.97 23.40 13.31
N ALA A 460 -14.13 24.55 12.66
CA ALA A 460 -15.36 25.35 12.72
C ALA A 460 -16.66 24.58 12.36
N PRO A 461 -16.77 23.87 11.21
CA PRO A 461 -17.98 23.11 10.89
C PRO A 461 -18.21 21.92 11.85
N LEU A 462 -17.13 21.30 12.34
CA LEU A 462 -17.18 20.23 13.33
C LEU A 462 -17.72 20.73 14.67
N GLU A 463 -17.19 21.85 15.18
CA GLU A 463 -17.59 22.48 16.44
C GLU A 463 -19.06 22.94 16.38
N ALA A 464 -19.46 23.60 15.29
CA ALA A 464 -20.84 24.02 15.08
C ALA A 464 -21.82 22.83 15.06
N TYR A 465 -21.43 21.70 14.47
CA TYR A 465 -22.26 20.49 14.47
C TYR A 465 -22.34 19.83 15.85
N ILE A 466 -21.22 19.73 16.56
CA ILE A 466 -21.15 19.18 17.92
C ILE A 466 -22.04 20.00 18.89
N GLU A 467 -22.00 21.32 18.79
CA GLU A 467 -22.83 22.22 19.60
C GLU A 467 -24.31 22.06 19.26
N LYS A 468 -24.67 22.12 17.96
CA LYS A 468 -26.04 21.99 17.48
C LYS A 468 -26.68 20.65 17.89
N GLU A 469 -25.96 19.55 17.75
CA GLU A 469 -26.46 18.20 18.03
C GLU A 469 -26.21 17.76 19.47
N GLU A 470 -25.60 18.62 20.30
CA GLU A 470 -25.26 18.39 21.70
C GLU A 470 -24.48 17.07 21.91
N LEU A 471 -23.41 16.86 21.14
CA LEU A 471 -22.60 15.65 21.25
C LEU A 471 -21.67 15.76 22.47
N GLY A 472 -22.09 15.16 23.59
CA GLY A 472 -21.45 15.33 24.89
C GLY A 472 -20.17 14.54 25.14
N TRP A 473 -19.70 13.74 24.18
CA TRP A 473 -18.49 12.93 24.33
C TRP A 473 -17.22 13.65 23.88
N ILE A 474 -16.08 12.96 23.91
CA ILE A 474 -14.78 13.55 23.58
C ILE A 474 -14.62 13.58 22.06
N HIS A 475 -14.26 14.74 21.52
CA HIS A 475 -14.00 14.93 20.09
C HIS A 475 -12.56 15.37 19.84
N THR A 476 -11.96 14.82 18.80
CA THR A 476 -10.67 15.22 18.24
C THR A 476 -10.82 15.56 16.77
N TRP A 477 -9.94 16.41 16.26
CA TRP A 477 -9.86 16.74 14.85
C TRP A 477 -8.56 16.18 14.28
N ASP A 478 -8.67 15.28 13.31
CA ASP A 478 -7.52 14.58 12.72
C ASP A 478 -7.03 15.29 11.45
N GLU A 479 -6.60 16.53 11.62
CA GLU A 479 -6.15 17.45 10.55
C GLU A 479 -5.22 16.79 9.53
N ASN A 480 -4.22 16.05 10.02
CA ASN A 480 -3.19 15.40 9.20
C ASN A 480 -3.44 13.92 8.95
N ARG A 481 -4.66 13.43 9.24
CA ARG A 481 -5.04 12.00 9.12
C ARG A 481 -4.15 11.07 9.94
N LYS A 482 -3.50 11.57 11.00
CA LYS A 482 -2.53 10.83 11.82
C LYS A 482 -3.21 9.65 12.50
N LEU A 483 -4.37 9.87 13.10
CA LEU A 483 -5.12 8.81 13.78
C LEU A 483 -5.79 7.87 12.76
N ARG A 484 -6.30 8.42 11.66
CA ARG A 484 -6.89 7.66 10.57
C ARG A 484 -5.87 6.67 9.97
N ASN A 485 -4.64 7.11 9.76
CA ASN A 485 -3.56 6.25 9.27
C ASN A 485 -3.10 5.23 10.32
N LEU A 486 -3.00 5.65 11.59
CA LEU A 486 -2.62 4.78 12.71
C LEU A 486 -3.55 3.56 12.83
N TYR A 487 -4.84 3.75 12.57
CA TYR A 487 -5.85 2.69 12.61
C TYR A 487 -6.18 2.09 11.23
N GLY A 488 -5.42 2.43 10.19
CA GLY A 488 -5.60 1.86 8.84
C GLY A 488 -6.98 2.20 8.22
N ILE A 489 -7.53 3.37 8.54
CA ILE A 489 -8.89 3.76 8.15
C ILE A 489 -8.91 4.29 6.72
N ILE A 490 -9.45 3.47 5.82
CA ILE A 490 -9.59 3.79 4.40
C ILE A 490 -10.93 4.45 4.06
N GLY A 491 -11.95 4.31 4.92
CA GLY A 491 -13.28 4.90 4.75
C GLY A 491 -13.95 5.22 6.09
N ILE A 492 -14.90 6.16 6.08
CA ILE A 492 -15.73 6.51 7.23
C ILE A 492 -17.22 6.33 6.86
N PRO A 493 -18.11 5.94 7.80
CA PRO A 493 -17.85 5.71 9.22
C PRO A 493 -17.03 4.43 9.46
N THR A 494 -16.07 4.49 10.38
CA THR A 494 -15.41 3.30 10.93
C THR A 494 -15.35 3.40 12.43
N ALA A 495 -15.74 2.35 13.14
CA ALA A 495 -15.70 2.31 14.59
C ALA A 495 -14.92 1.10 15.11
N PHE A 496 -14.14 1.32 16.18
CA PHE A 496 -13.53 0.27 16.99
C PHE A 496 -14.15 0.28 18.38
N LEU A 497 -14.59 -0.89 18.84
CA LEU A 497 -15.00 -1.09 20.21
C LEU A 497 -13.88 -1.78 20.98
N ILE A 498 -13.41 -1.12 22.03
CA ILE A 498 -12.22 -1.47 22.79
C ILE A 498 -12.65 -1.78 24.23
N ASP A 499 -12.19 -2.89 24.80
CA ASP A 499 -12.52 -3.25 26.19
C ASP A 499 -11.66 -2.50 27.23
N GLY A 500 -11.96 -2.68 28.51
CA GLY A 500 -11.20 -2.07 29.61
C GLY A 500 -9.74 -2.50 29.72
N LYS A 501 -9.34 -3.61 29.08
CA LYS A 501 -7.93 -4.01 28.97
C LYS A 501 -7.25 -3.34 27.78
N GLY A 502 -8.00 -2.59 26.97
CA GLY A 502 -7.61 -1.88 25.76
C GLY A 502 -7.32 -2.79 24.57
N VAL A 503 -8.05 -3.90 24.48
CA VAL A 503 -8.08 -4.81 23.33
C VAL A 503 -9.29 -4.46 22.45
N ILE A 504 -9.11 -4.41 21.14
CA ILE A 504 -10.18 -4.21 20.17
C ILE A 504 -11.04 -5.48 20.13
N ARG A 505 -12.32 -5.37 20.49
CA ARG A 505 -13.28 -6.47 20.50
C ARG A 505 -14.19 -6.48 19.28
N LYS A 506 -14.44 -5.31 18.68
CA LYS A 506 -15.11 -5.18 17.38
C LYS A 506 -14.46 -4.07 16.57
N ALA A 507 -14.41 -4.24 15.26
CA ALA A 507 -13.93 -3.25 14.30
C ALA A 507 -14.82 -3.34 13.06
N SER A 508 -15.38 -2.23 12.58
CA SER A 508 -16.24 -2.25 11.41
C SER A 508 -16.34 -0.89 10.73
N LEU A 509 -16.58 -0.92 9.42
CA LEU A 509 -17.10 0.22 8.65
C LEU A 509 -18.61 0.33 8.90
N GLY A 510 -19.05 1.03 9.96
CA GLY A 510 -20.46 1.33 10.30
C GLY A 510 -21.41 0.14 10.55
N GLY A 511 -20.94 -1.10 10.48
CA GLY A 511 -21.81 -2.26 10.27
C GLY A 511 -22.14 -3.15 11.47
N PHE A 512 -21.95 -2.71 12.73
CA PHE A 512 -22.31 -3.53 13.89
C PHE A 512 -23.31 -2.86 14.80
N ASP A 513 -24.07 -3.68 15.54
CA ASP A 513 -24.98 -3.16 16.55
C ASP A 513 -24.20 -2.61 17.75
N VAL A 514 -23.91 -1.31 17.70
CA VAL A 514 -23.13 -0.58 18.71
C VAL A 514 -23.75 -0.73 20.10
N GLU A 515 -25.08 -0.63 20.23
CA GLU A 515 -25.75 -0.69 21.54
C GLU A 515 -25.54 -2.05 22.20
N SER A 516 -25.83 -3.15 21.50
CA SER A 516 -25.67 -4.51 22.03
C SER A 516 -24.19 -4.83 22.32
N ALA A 517 -23.28 -4.38 21.46
CA ALA A 517 -21.85 -4.60 21.65
C ALA A 517 -21.28 -3.85 22.87
N VAL A 518 -21.71 -2.60 23.08
CA VAL A 518 -21.34 -1.81 24.26
C VAL A 518 -21.93 -2.43 25.51
N ALA A 519 -23.21 -2.84 25.46
CA ALA A 519 -23.88 -3.48 26.60
C ALA A 519 -23.16 -4.74 27.09
N GLU A 520 -22.72 -5.59 26.16
CA GLU A 520 -21.95 -6.81 26.44
C GLU A 520 -20.63 -6.48 27.16
N LEU A 521 -19.81 -5.59 26.59
CA LEU A 521 -18.50 -5.27 27.16
C LEU A 521 -18.57 -4.46 28.44
N VAL A 522 -19.56 -3.56 28.60
CA VAL A 522 -19.75 -2.82 29.85
C VAL A 522 -20.09 -3.78 30.98
N LYS A 523 -20.95 -4.79 30.72
CA LYS A 523 -21.24 -5.84 31.68
C LYS A 523 -20.00 -6.67 32.03
N GLU A 524 -19.18 -7.04 31.04
CA GLU A 524 -17.90 -7.73 31.26
C GLU A 524 -16.93 -6.87 32.09
N ASN A 525 -16.85 -5.56 31.82
CA ASN A 525 -15.90 -4.63 32.44
C ASN A 525 -16.29 -4.25 33.88
N LEU A 526 -17.59 -4.24 34.19
CA LEU A 526 -18.11 -4.00 35.54
C LEU A 526 -18.11 -5.25 36.43
N ALA A 527 -17.94 -6.45 35.85
CA ALA A 527 -17.69 -7.66 36.62
C ALA A 527 -16.29 -7.59 37.27
N LYS A 528 -16.22 -7.76 38.60
CA LYS A 528 -14.97 -7.58 39.38
C LYS A 528 -13.82 -8.46 38.84
N PRO A 529 -12.57 -7.95 38.84
CA PRO A 529 -11.46 -8.59 38.16
C PRO A 529 -10.87 -9.73 38.99
N THR A 530 -10.83 -10.93 38.43
CA THR A 530 -9.85 -11.96 38.79
C THR A 530 -8.73 -11.92 37.77
N MET A 531 -7.61 -11.27 38.12
CA MET A 531 -6.33 -11.53 37.44
C MET A 531 -5.81 -12.91 37.87
N PRO A 532 -5.29 -13.76 36.97
CA PRO A 532 -4.43 -14.83 37.41
C PRO A 532 -3.07 -14.21 37.80
N LYS A 533 -2.79 -14.27 39.10
CA LYS A 533 -1.44 -14.27 39.65
C LYS A 533 -0.61 -15.33 38.91
N LYS A 534 0.66 -15.02 38.64
CA LYS A 534 1.70 -16.05 38.55
C LYS A 534 1.73 -16.76 39.92
N THR A 535 1.12 -17.93 39.98
CA THR A 535 1.40 -18.99 40.96
C THR A 535 1.40 -20.29 40.18
N SER A 536 2.44 -21.08 40.45
CA SER A 536 2.69 -22.43 39.96
C SER A 536 1.45 -23.33 40.02
N SER A 537 1.44 -24.31 39.11
CA SER A 537 0.50 -25.43 38.94
C SER A 537 -0.84 -25.09 38.26
N ASP A 538 -0.78 -24.76 36.98
CA ASP A 538 -1.35 -25.64 35.95
C ASP A 538 -0.96 -25.07 34.57
N SER A 539 -0.27 -25.89 33.78
CA SER A 539 0.23 -25.52 32.45
C SER A 539 -0.90 -25.02 31.54
N PRO A 540 -0.64 -24.10 30.58
CA PRO A 540 -1.63 -23.75 29.56
C PRO A 540 -2.13 -25.05 28.91
N LYS A 541 -3.45 -25.29 28.82
CA LYS A 541 -3.91 -26.48 28.10
C LYS A 541 -3.73 -26.24 26.61
N VAL A 542 -2.81 -26.98 25.98
CA VAL A 542 -2.70 -27.08 24.51
C VAL A 542 -4.05 -27.53 23.97
N ASP A 543 -4.48 -26.93 22.87
CA ASP A 543 -5.56 -27.49 22.06
C ASP A 543 -5.22 -28.96 21.73
N ALA A 544 -6.12 -29.89 22.01
CA ALA A 544 -5.85 -31.32 21.87
C ALA A 544 -5.45 -31.70 20.42
N LYS A 545 -6.05 -31.02 19.43
CA LYS A 545 -5.70 -31.21 18.02
C LYS A 545 -4.35 -30.59 17.69
N ALA A 546 -4.04 -29.41 18.24
CA ALA A 546 -2.71 -28.82 18.11
C ALA A 546 -1.63 -29.73 18.71
N LYS A 547 -1.88 -30.35 19.87
CA LYS A 547 -0.95 -31.29 20.49
C LYS A 547 -0.66 -32.49 19.59
N GLU A 548 -1.69 -33.11 19.03
CA GLU A 548 -1.54 -34.22 18.08
C GLU A 548 -0.66 -33.83 16.88
N ILE A 549 -0.93 -32.67 16.29
CA ILE A 549 -0.17 -32.14 15.15
C ILE A 549 1.29 -31.90 15.55
N ILE A 550 1.55 -31.27 16.71
CA ILE A 550 2.89 -30.99 17.21
C ILE A 550 3.66 -32.27 17.50
N ASP A 551 3.02 -33.29 18.09
CA ASP A 551 3.68 -34.54 18.43
C ASP A 551 4.05 -35.34 17.15
N ALA A 552 3.18 -35.35 16.14
CA ALA A 552 3.48 -35.91 14.83
C ALA A 552 4.65 -35.18 14.14
N ALA A 553 4.61 -33.85 14.20
CA ALA A 553 5.68 -32.97 13.74
C ALA A 553 7.04 -33.30 14.39
N VAL A 554 7.07 -33.40 15.72
CA VAL A 554 8.28 -33.75 16.49
C VAL A 554 8.81 -35.12 16.11
N ALA A 555 7.93 -36.11 15.97
CA ALA A 555 8.33 -37.46 15.55
C ALA A 555 8.98 -37.44 14.16
N ALA A 556 8.46 -36.64 13.22
CA ALA A 556 9.04 -36.48 11.89
C ALA A 556 10.43 -35.83 11.90
N HIS A 557 10.83 -35.12 12.97
CA HIS A 557 12.08 -34.35 13.06
C HIS A 557 13.14 -35.02 13.94
N GLY A 558 13.04 -36.34 14.12
CA GLY A 558 14.00 -37.11 14.92
C GLY A 558 13.60 -37.30 16.38
N GLY A 559 12.42 -36.79 16.79
CA GLY A 559 11.87 -36.97 18.13
C GLY A 559 12.38 -35.96 19.16
N LEU A 560 11.61 -35.79 20.23
CA LEU A 560 11.83 -34.75 21.24
C LEU A 560 13.23 -34.81 21.88
N GLU A 561 13.70 -36.02 22.20
CA GLU A 561 14.99 -36.24 22.85
C GLU A 561 16.16 -35.74 21.98
N LYS A 562 16.15 -36.03 20.68
CA LYS A 562 17.18 -35.57 19.76
C LYS A 562 17.13 -34.06 19.55
N LEU A 563 15.92 -33.50 19.40
CA LEU A 563 15.75 -32.04 19.28
C LEU A 563 16.29 -31.32 20.52
N GLN A 564 16.09 -31.87 21.72
CA GLN A 564 16.62 -31.32 22.97
C GLN A 564 18.14 -31.49 23.12
N ALA A 565 18.75 -32.46 22.45
CA ALA A 565 20.19 -32.69 22.49
C ALA A 565 21.01 -31.68 21.64
N VAL A 566 20.35 -30.91 20.76
CA VAL A 566 21.01 -29.89 19.93
C VAL A 566 21.45 -28.69 20.77
N LYS A 567 22.76 -28.43 20.81
CA LYS A 567 23.40 -27.33 21.55
C LYS A 567 23.52 -26.05 20.73
N ASN A 568 23.94 -26.16 19.47
CA ASN A 568 24.16 -25.04 18.56
C ASN A 568 23.94 -25.46 17.09
N ILE A 569 23.77 -24.46 16.23
CA ILE A 569 23.61 -24.63 14.78
C ILE A 569 24.44 -23.57 14.06
N VAL A 570 25.17 -23.97 13.03
CA VAL A 570 25.85 -23.04 12.10
C VAL A 570 25.19 -23.12 10.75
N ILE A 571 24.80 -21.98 10.21
CA ILE A 571 24.13 -21.85 8.92
C ILE A 571 24.97 -20.98 8.00
N GLU A 572 25.32 -21.52 6.83
CA GLU A 572 25.89 -20.74 5.73
C GLU A 572 24.80 -20.47 4.70
N SER A 573 24.65 -19.21 4.30
CA SER A 573 23.58 -18.77 3.40
C SER A 573 24.11 -17.81 2.36
N ARG A 574 23.41 -17.70 1.23
CA ARG A 574 23.65 -16.71 0.18
C ARG A 574 22.37 -15.94 -0.05
N SER A 575 22.47 -14.62 -0.11
CA SER A 575 21.31 -13.76 -0.30
C SER A 575 21.31 -13.17 -1.70
N PHE A 576 20.14 -13.06 -2.30
CA PHE A 576 19.93 -12.46 -3.60
C PHE A 576 18.84 -11.41 -3.50
N GLU A 577 19.00 -10.27 -4.14
CA GLU A 577 18.01 -9.21 -4.22
C GLU A 577 17.50 -9.08 -5.65
N HIS A 578 16.20 -9.25 -5.85
CA HIS A 578 15.58 -9.01 -7.14
C HIS A 578 15.13 -7.56 -7.21
N LEU A 579 15.70 -6.87 -8.19
CA LEU A 579 15.43 -5.47 -8.45
C LEU A 579 14.13 -5.32 -9.26
N PRO A 580 13.51 -4.12 -9.28
CA PRO A 580 12.25 -3.87 -9.99
C PRO A 580 12.28 -4.10 -11.52
N ASP A 581 13.45 -4.33 -12.10
CA ASP A 581 13.68 -4.67 -13.51
C ASP A 581 13.87 -6.18 -13.73
N ASP A 582 13.50 -7.00 -12.75
CA ASP A 582 13.67 -8.45 -12.69
C ASP A 582 15.13 -8.93 -12.69
N SER A 583 16.11 -8.03 -12.59
CA SER A 583 17.50 -8.43 -12.41
C SER A 583 17.76 -8.93 -10.99
N VAL A 584 18.62 -9.94 -10.86
CA VAL A 584 19.00 -10.54 -9.58
C VAL A 584 20.40 -10.06 -9.21
N GLN A 585 20.51 -9.35 -8.10
CA GLN A 585 21.77 -8.95 -7.49
C GLN A 585 22.17 -9.98 -6.44
N ASP A 586 23.41 -10.44 -6.46
CA ASP A 586 23.97 -11.31 -5.42
C ASP A 586 24.47 -10.43 -4.25
N GLU A 587 23.81 -10.56 -3.10
CA GLU A 587 24.14 -9.83 -1.88
C GLU A 587 25.28 -10.48 -1.08
N GLY A 588 25.83 -11.59 -1.57
CA GLY A 588 26.98 -12.27 -0.98
C GLY A 588 26.63 -13.38 0.01
N GLN A 589 27.66 -13.88 0.69
CA GLN A 589 27.55 -15.00 1.63
C GLN A 589 27.49 -14.51 3.08
N ASN A 590 26.61 -15.14 3.85
CA ASN A 590 26.45 -14.88 5.27
C ASN A 590 26.67 -16.16 6.06
N LYS A 591 27.31 -16.04 7.22
CA LYS A 591 27.51 -17.14 8.16
C LYS A 591 26.85 -16.81 9.49
N THR A 592 25.96 -17.68 9.93
CA THR A 592 25.13 -17.46 11.12
C THR A 592 25.38 -18.54 12.14
N TYR A 593 25.54 -18.15 13.39
CA TYR A 593 25.74 -19.03 14.54
C TYR A 593 24.55 -18.85 15.47
N TYR A 594 23.86 -19.95 15.75
CA TYR A 594 22.70 -19.97 16.61
C TYR A 594 22.96 -20.84 17.84
N TYR A 595 22.63 -20.29 19.00
CA TYR A 595 22.53 -21.00 20.27
C TYR A 595 21.10 -20.87 20.80
N THR A 596 20.77 -21.64 21.84
CA THR A 596 19.48 -21.54 22.52
C THR A 596 19.14 -20.14 23.03
N ASN A 597 20.15 -19.31 23.32
CA ASN A 597 19.99 -17.94 23.82
C ASN A 597 20.95 -16.90 23.22
N LYS A 598 21.83 -17.25 22.27
CA LYS A 598 22.79 -16.34 21.64
C LYS A 598 22.70 -16.42 20.12
N PHE A 599 23.03 -15.33 19.45
CA PHE A 599 22.97 -15.23 18.00
C PHE A 599 24.15 -14.41 17.46
N ARG A 600 24.72 -14.83 16.33
CA ARG A 600 25.70 -14.05 15.59
C ARG A 600 25.46 -14.24 14.10
N ASN A 601 25.50 -13.15 13.34
CA ASN A 601 25.44 -13.19 11.88
C ASN A 601 26.57 -12.35 11.30
N ASP A 602 27.39 -12.99 10.46
CA ASP A 602 28.51 -12.38 9.77
C ASP A 602 28.13 -12.19 8.29
N TRP A 603 28.21 -10.96 7.80
CA TRP A 603 28.07 -10.60 6.38
C TRP A 603 29.45 -10.42 5.76
N HIS A 604 29.75 -11.24 4.75
CA HIS A 604 31.00 -11.11 4.00
C HIS A 604 30.80 -10.17 2.81
N ARG A 605 31.39 -8.97 2.89
CA ARG A 605 31.48 -8.04 1.75
C ARG A 605 32.82 -8.22 1.04
N SER A 606 32.97 -7.57 -0.12
CA SER A 606 34.18 -7.67 -0.95
C SER A 606 35.48 -7.30 -0.22
N ASP A 607 35.40 -6.45 0.80
CA ASP A 607 36.53 -5.78 1.45
C ASP A 607 36.43 -5.75 2.99
N SER A 608 35.35 -6.24 3.60
CA SER A 608 35.17 -6.26 5.05
C SER A 608 34.21 -7.36 5.52
N VAL A 609 34.27 -7.66 6.82
CA VAL A 609 33.27 -8.49 7.51
C VAL A 609 32.56 -7.61 8.53
N GLU A 610 31.25 -7.48 8.34
CA GLU A 610 30.36 -6.85 9.30
C GLU A 610 29.62 -7.96 10.06
N SER A 611 29.48 -7.82 11.37
CA SER A 611 28.77 -8.79 12.20
C SER A 611 27.79 -8.11 13.13
N VAL A 612 26.62 -8.71 13.29
CA VAL A 612 25.72 -8.41 14.41
C VAL A 612 25.75 -9.58 15.39
N ILE A 613 25.97 -9.25 16.66
CA ILE A 613 26.16 -10.21 17.75
C ILE A 613 25.15 -9.89 18.85
N PHE A 614 24.39 -10.90 19.25
CA PHE A 614 23.51 -10.89 20.42
C PHE A 614 24.01 -11.96 21.40
N ASP A 615 24.47 -11.52 22.57
CA ASP A 615 25.09 -12.39 23.58
C ASP A 615 24.07 -13.03 24.55
N GLY A 616 22.79 -12.68 24.40
CA GLY A 616 21.68 -13.08 25.27
C GLY A 616 21.03 -11.91 25.99
N ASP A 617 21.77 -10.83 26.20
CA ASP A 617 21.31 -9.63 26.92
C ASP A 617 21.50 -8.34 26.11
N SER A 618 22.63 -8.24 25.40
CA SER A 618 23.09 -7.04 24.71
C SER A 618 23.35 -7.30 23.22
N LEU A 619 23.30 -6.21 22.44
CA LEU A 619 23.52 -6.24 20.99
C LEU A 619 24.76 -5.43 20.62
N PHE A 620 25.60 -6.01 19.78
CA PHE A 620 26.84 -5.41 19.30
C PHE A 620 26.86 -5.41 17.78
N LEU A 621 27.39 -4.34 17.20
CA LEU A 621 27.82 -4.30 15.80
C LEU A 621 29.34 -4.39 15.76
N GLN A 622 29.88 -5.36 15.05
CA GLN A 622 31.32 -5.52 14.86
C GLN A 622 31.67 -5.23 13.40
N THR A 623 32.68 -4.39 13.17
CA THR A 623 33.26 -4.15 11.85
C THR A 623 34.77 -4.28 11.97
N ASP A 624 35.37 -5.14 11.16
CA ASP A 624 36.83 -5.40 11.15
C ASP A 624 37.42 -5.66 12.53
N GLY A 625 36.70 -6.43 13.36
CA GLY A 625 37.13 -6.83 14.70
C GLY A 625 36.77 -5.84 15.81
N VAL A 626 36.36 -4.60 15.50
CA VAL A 626 35.98 -3.58 16.49
C VAL A 626 34.49 -3.65 16.77
N GLY A 627 34.12 -4.08 17.98
CA GLY A 627 32.73 -4.15 18.45
C GLY A 627 32.26 -2.83 19.07
N LYS A 628 31.10 -2.34 18.68
CA LYS A 628 30.42 -1.20 19.33
C LYS A 628 29.07 -1.64 19.88
N PRO A 629 28.76 -1.37 21.17
CA PRO A 629 27.46 -1.67 21.73
C PRO A 629 26.39 -0.79 21.07
N ILE A 630 25.21 -1.37 20.81
CA ILE A 630 24.07 -0.63 20.30
C ILE A 630 23.29 -0.06 21.51
N PRO A 631 22.94 1.24 21.52
CA PRO A 631 22.24 1.86 22.65
C PRO A 631 20.95 1.12 23.02
N GLN A 632 20.69 0.94 24.32
CA GLN A 632 19.58 0.13 24.85
C GLN A 632 18.22 0.45 24.22
N LYS A 633 17.88 1.74 24.07
CA LYS A 633 16.61 2.18 23.48
C LYS A 633 16.45 1.79 21.99
N ALA A 634 17.56 1.69 21.25
CA ALA A 634 17.56 1.17 19.88
C ALA A 634 17.62 -0.37 19.86
N ALA A 635 18.22 -0.98 20.88
CA ALA A 635 18.41 -2.41 20.98
C ALA A 635 17.15 -3.17 21.43
N GLU A 636 16.23 -2.60 22.23
CA GLU A 636 15.06 -3.32 22.77
C GLU A 636 14.23 -4.05 21.70
N SER A 637 13.86 -3.36 20.62
CA SER A 637 13.12 -3.98 19.51
C SER A 637 13.93 -5.02 18.72
N PHE A 638 15.27 -4.87 18.67
CA PHE A 638 16.17 -5.82 18.05
C PHE A 638 16.38 -7.05 18.92
N VAL A 639 16.50 -6.89 20.23
CA VAL A 639 16.64 -7.99 21.18
C VAL A 639 15.41 -8.89 21.10
N ASP A 640 14.21 -8.31 21.05
CA ASP A 640 12.98 -9.08 20.82
C ASP A 640 12.97 -9.77 19.45
N TYR A 641 13.45 -9.09 18.41
CA TYR A 641 13.61 -9.70 17.08
C TYR A 641 14.56 -10.90 17.10
N PHE A 642 15.70 -10.80 17.78
CA PHE A 642 16.67 -11.90 17.87
C PHE A 642 16.15 -13.04 18.75
N LYS A 643 15.52 -12.74 19.88
CA LYS A 643 14.84 -13.75 20.72
C LYS A 643 13.76 -14.50 19.95
N ASP A 644 12.96 -13.79 19.16
CA ASP A 644 11.96 -14.40 18.28
C ASP A 644 12.60 -15.19 17.13
N SER A 645 13.74 -14.76 16.60
CA SER A 645 14.45 -15.45 15.49
C SER A 645 15.04 -16.76 15.96
N LEU A 646 15.66 -16.80 17.16
CA LEU A 646 16.09 -18.04 17.82
C LEU A 646 14.92 -19.02 18.00
N PHE A 647 13.72 -18.50 18.26
CA PHE A 647 12.53 -19.32 18.45
C PHE A 647 11.93 -19.87 17.14
N ARG A 648 12.31 -19.34 15.97
CA ARG A 648 11.70 -19.71 14.68
C ARG A 648 12.36 -20.91 14.00
N GLU A 649 13.56 -21.30 14.41
CA GLU A 649 14.20 -22.49 13.85
C GLU A 649 13.43 -23.76 14.26
N PRO A 650 13.10 -24.66 13.31
CA PRO A 650 12.24 -25.82 13.57
C PRO A 650 12.65 -26.67 14.77
N ILE A 651 13.97 -26.82 15.00
CA ILE A 651 14.51 -27.61 16.10
C ILE A 651 14.08 -27.05 17.46
N TRP A 652 14.30 -25.75 17.69
CA TRP A 652 13.95 -25.12 18.95
C TRP A 652 12.45 -24.88 19.06
N LEU A 653 11.80 -24.52 17.95
CA LEU A 653 10.35 -24.30 17.91
C LEU A 653 9.61 -25.57 18.36
N LEU A 654 9.79 -26.69 17.65
CA LEU A 654 9.06 -27.94 17.93
C LEU A 654 9.33 -28.49 19.32
N ALA A 655 10.59 -28.45 19.77
CA ALA A 655 10.96 -28.86 21.11
C ALA A 655 10.23 -28.02 22.18
N ASN A 656 10.11 -26.70 21.99
CA ASN A 656 9.42 -25.83 22.94
C ASN A 656 7.89 -25.99 22.89
N LEU A 657 7.29 -26.17 21.71
CA LEU A 657 5.85 -26.37 21.56
C LEU A 657 5.39 -27.68 22.19
N SER A 658 6.12 -28.77 22.00
CA SER A 658 5.76 -30.09 22.56
C SER A 658 5.82 -30.13 24.10
N GLN A 659 6.69 -29.30 24.69
CA GLN A 659 6.82 -29.17 26.15
C GLN A 659 5.68 -28.35 26.79
N ASN A 660 4.71 -27.87 26.01
CA ASN A 660 3.57 -27.10 26.50
C ASN A 660 3.96 -25.86 27.32
N LYS A 661 5.09 -25.24 26.96
CA LYS A 661 5.57 -24.01 27.60
C LYS A 661 4.88 -22.76 27.06
N ILE A 662 4.17 -22.90 25.94
CA ILE A 662 3.60 -21.80 25.17
C ILE A 662 2.18 -22.18 24.76
N PRO A 663 1.19 -21.27 24.90
CA PRO A 663 -0.15 -21.53 24.39
C PRO A 663 -0.14 -21.75 22.88
N VAL A 664 -0.74 -22.85 22.44
CA VAL A 664 -0.92 -23.16 21.03
C VAL A 664 -2.38 -23.43 20.74
N LYS A 665 -2.88 -22.82 19.67
CA LYS A 665 -4.25 -22.99 19.20
C LYS A 665 -4.25 -23.53 17.76
N PHE A 666 -4.99 -24.60 17.52
CA PHE A 666 -5.31 -25.03 16.17
C PHE A 666 -6.36 -24.09 15.57
N VAL A 667 -6.10 -23.54 14.39
CA VAL A 667 -7.00 -22.56 13.74
C VAL A 667 -7.63 -23.06 12.43
N GLY A 668 -7.31 -24.30 12.02
CA GLY A 668 -7.90 -24.97 10.86
C GLY A 668 -6.85 -25.58 9.94
N THR A 669 -7.31 -26.06 8.79
CA THR A 669 -6.47 -26.64 7.74
C THR A 669 -6.68 -25.83 6.46
N VAL A 670 -5.60 -25.55 5.74
CA VAL A 670 -5.61 -24.85 4.45
C VAL A 670 -4.82 -25.65 3.43
N ASP A 671 -5.14 -25.52 2.14
CA ASP A 671 -4.32 -26.10 1.09
C ASP A 671 -3.07 -25.24 0.86
N VAL A 672 -1.89 -25.85 0.94
CA VAL A 672 -0.62 -25.21 0.60
C VAL A 672 0.04 -26.05 -0.48
N LYS A 673 0.09 -25.50 -1.70
CA LYS A 673 0.68 -26.16 -2.89
C LYS A 673 0.08 -27.55 -3.17
N GLY A 674 -1.22 -27.74 -2.95
CA GLY A 674 -1.92 -29.01 -3.17
C GLY A 674 -1.86 -29.97 -1.99
N THR A 675 -1.29 -29.56 -0.85
CA THR A 675 -1.22 -30.38 0.36
C THR A 675 -2.03 -29.73 1.50
N PRO A 676 -2.98 -30.48 2.09
CA PRO A 676 -3.66 -30.07 3.30
C PRO A 676 -2.68 -29.80 4.44
N THR A 677 -2.69 -28.58 4.96
CA THR A 677 -1.72 -28.08 5.92
C THR A 677 -2.43 -27.48 7.11
N SER A 678 -2.17 -28.02 8.29
CA SER A 678 -2.71 -27.55 9.55
C SER A 678 -2.11 -26.21 9.93
N VAL A 679 -2.92 -25.31 10.45
CA VAL A 679 -2.51 -23.98 10.87
C VAL A 679 -2.60 -23.89 12.39
N LEU A 680 -1.48 -23.54 13.02
CA LEU A 680 -1.36 -23.29 14.45
C LEU A 680 -1.07 -21.82 14.69
N LEU A 681 -1.66 -21.27 15.75
CA LEU A 681 -1.36 -19.94 16.27
C LEU A 681 -0.58 -20.09 17.58
N VAL A 682 0.61 -19.49 17.63
CA VAL A 682 1.57 -19.58 18.75
C VAL A 682 1.92 -18.18 19.23
N THR A 683 2.00 -17.97 20.54
CA THR A 683 2.52 -16.70 21.10
C THR A 683 4.03 -16.79 21.29
N GLN A 684 4.79 -15.96 20.58
CA GLN A 684 6.25 -15.87 20.69
C GLN A 684 6.70 -15.30 22.05
N PRO A 685 7.98 -15.46 22.44
CA PRO A 685 8.51 -14.86 23.68
C PRO A 685 8.31 -13.34 23.77
N SER A 686 8.36 -12.62 22.64
CA SER A 686 8.05 -11.18 22.58
C SER A 686 6.58 -10.83 22.80
N GLY A 687 5.69 -11.82 22.87
CA GLY A 687 4.24 -11.65 22.93
C GLY A 687 3.55 -11.51 21.56
N LYS A 688 4.31 -11.53 20.45
CA LYS A 688 3.74 -11.53 19.09
C LYS A 688 3.08 -12.87 18.77
N GLU A 689 2.05 -12.86 17.94
CA GLU A 689 1.43 -14.10 17.45
C GLU A 689 2.10 -14.56 16.15
N LEU A 690 2.49 -15.83 16.13
CA LEU A 690 3.11 -16.53 15.01
C LEU A 690 2.12 -17.55 14.44
N LYS A 691 1.95 -17.55 13.12
CA LYS A 691 1.21 -18.61 12.42
C LYS A 691 2.19 -19.65 11.89
N ILE A 692 1.95 -20.90 12.27
CA ILE A 692 2.76 -22.04 11.87
C ILE A 692 1.90 -22.97 11.06
N PHE A 693 2.40 -23.39 9.91
CA PHE A 693 1.75 -24.31 9.00
C PHE A 693 2.49 -25.65 9.04
N ILE A 694 1.76 -26.73 9.35
CA ILE A 694 2.32 -28.08 9.55
C ILE A 694 1.50 -29.09 8.74
N SER A 695 2.17 -29.91 7.93
CA SER A 695 1.55 -30.97 7.14
C SER A 695 2.41 -32.24 7.17
N ASP A 696 1.82 -33.34 6.70
CA ASP A 696 2.49 -34.64 6.62
C ASP A 696 3.45 -34.73 5.41
N GLU A 697 3.26 -33.90 4.38
CA GLU A 697 4.01 -33.96 3.11
C GLU A 697 4.85 -32.70 2.79
N THR A 698 4.44 -31.49 3.17
CA THR A 698 4.89 -30.25 2.50
C THR A 698 5.97 -29.42 3.15
N ARG A 699 6.58 -29.86 4.24
CA ARG A 699 7.56 -29.03 4.95
C ARG A 699 6.86 -27.85 5.63
N TYR A 700 7.39 -27.43 6.77
CA TYR A 700 6.78 -26.35 7.57
C TYR A 700 6.63 -25.11 6.72
N VAL A 701 5.69 -24.22 7.03
CA VAL A 701 5.74 -22.84 6.52
C VAL A 701 5.57 -21.95 7.74
N VAL A 702 6.45 -20.97 7.90
CA VAL A 702 6.35 -19.98 8.96
C VAL A 702 6.17 -18.64 8.27
N GLN A 703 4.97 -18.08 8.40
CA GLN A 703 4.66 -16.75 7.90
C GLN A 703 4.68 -15.78 9.08
N TYR A 704 5.53 -14.76 9.00
CA TYR A 704 5.67 -13.81 10.10
C TYR A 704 5.98 -12.40 9.60
N ASN A 705 5.41 -11.42 10.30
CA ASN A 705 5.68 -10.02 10.06
C ASN A 705 6.48 -9.48 11.23
N TYR A 706 7.52 -8.72 10.97
CA TYR A 706 8.24 -8.02 12.01
C TYR A 706 8.43 -6.54 11.65
N SER A 707 8.51 -5.73 12.71
CA SER A 707 8.82 -4.32 12.63
C SER A 707 10.04 -4.12 13.53
N VAL A 708 11.08 -3.49 13.00
CA VAL A 708 12.33 -3.21 13.71
C VAL A 708 12.52 -1.69 13.76
N GLU A 709 12.69 -1.12 14.95
CA GLU A 709 12.69 0.33 15.18
C GLU A 709 14.07 1.00 14.93
N MET A 710 14.70 0.71 13.79
CA MET A 710 15.85 1.47 13.27
C MET A 710 15.62 1.83 11.80
N GLY A 711 14.42 2.33 11.47
CA GLY A 711 14.10 2.74 10.10
C GLY A 711 12.62 2.94 9.75
N ARG A 712 11.66 2.64 10.65
CA ARG A 712 10.21 2.70 10.36
C ARG A 712 9.82 1.92 9.08
N GLU A 713 10.43 0.77 8.85
CA GLU A 713 10.01 -0.16 7.81
C GLU A 713 9.44 -1.41 8.47
N THR A 714 8.22 -1.78 8.07
CA THR A 714 7.61 -3.07 8.43
C THR A 714 7.96 -4.05 7.33
N GLU A 715 8.70 -5.09 7.69
CA GLU A 715 9.13 -6.13 6.75
C GLU A 715 8.23 -7.35 6.94
N ASN A 716 7.49 -7.74 5.90
CA ASN A 716 6.79 -9.01 5.89
C ASN A 716 7.71 -10.06 5.27
N ALA A 717 7.92 -11.15 6.00
CA ALA A 717 8.73 -12.28 5.57
C ALA A 717 7.85 -13.52 5.40
N GLU A 718 8.02 -14.20 4.27
CA GLU A 718 7.45 -15.53 4.05
C GLU A 718 8.61 -16.52 3.91
N THR A 719 8.68 -17.48 4.84
CA THR A 719 9.70 -18.54 4.81
C THR A 719 9.05 -19.84 4.39
N LEU A 720 9.41 -20.28 3.19
CA LEU A 720 9.01 -21.56 2.61
C LEU A 720 10.17 -22.55 2.78
N PHE A 721 9.86 -23.72 3.29
CA PHE A 721 10.87 -24.76 3.45
C PHE A 721 10.91 -25.62 2.17
N ASP A 722 12.09 -25.68 1.54
CA ASP A 722 12.32 -26.19 0.19
C ASP A 722 12.75 -27.66 0.18
N ASP A 723 13.49 -28.14 1.19
CA ASP A 723 13.80 -29.57 1.36
C ASP A 723 14.16 -29.88 2.83
N TYR A 724 14.56 -31.13 3.10
CA TYR A 724 15.07 -31.55 4.39
C TYR A 724 16.45 -32.17 4.24
N ARG A 725 17.35 -31.79 5.14
CA ARG A 725 18.62 -32.48 5.36
C ARG A 725 18.53 -33.32 6.62
N ASP A 726 18.94 -34.57 6.52
CA ASP A 726 19.18 -35.40 7.68
C ASP A 726 20.60 -35.12 8.18
N VAL A 727 20.69 -34.61 9.41
CA VAL A 727 21.97 -34.40 10.11
C VAL A 727 21.88 -35.16 11.42
N ASP A 728 22.63 -36.25 11.54
CA ASP A 728 22.64 -37.15 12.70
C ASP A 728 21.25 -37.68 13.12
N GLY A 729 20.38 -37.94 12.13
CA GLY A 729 19.03 -38.45 12.35
C GLY A 729 18.06 -37.39 12.87
N ILE A 730 18.38 -36.10 12.70
CA ILE A 730 17.49 -34.95 12.88
C ILE A 730 17.23 -34.38 11.48
N LYS A 731 15.96 -34.35 11.08
CA LYS A 731 15.56 -33.75 9.79
C LYS A 731 15.40 -32.24 9.98
N ILE A 732 16.31 -31.46 9.39
CA ILE A 732 16.25 -30.00 9.41
C ILE A 732 15.81 -29.52 8.05
N ALA A 733 14.88 -28.59 8.07
CA ALA A 733 14.34 -28.04 6.86
C ALA A 733 15.27 -26.97 6.28
N HIS A 734 15.64 -27.14 5.01
CA HIS A 734 16.25 -26.09 4.21
C HIS A 734 15.16 -25.08 3.81
N HIS A 735 15.41 -23.77 3.90
CA HIS A 735 14.38 -22.79 3.60
C HIS A 735 14.84 -21.62 2.73
N ARG A 736 13.84 -21.07 2.04
CA ARG A 736 13.89 -19.85 1.26
C ARG A 736 13.00 -18.81 1.91
N THR A 737 13.56 -17.63 2.18
CA THR A 737 12.81 -16.52 2.76
C THR A 737 12.66 -15.40 1.76
N THR A 738 11.43 -14.92 1.56
CA THR A 738 11.10 -13.73 0.76
C THR A 738 10.75 -12.54 1.65
N LYS A 739 11.30 -11.36 1.37
CA LYS A 739 11.08 -10.10 2.10
C LYS A 739 10.37 -9.05 1.22
N SER A 740 9.73 -8.04 1.81
CA SER A 740 8.83 -7.09 1.11
C SER A 740 9.53 -5.94 0.36
N PHE A 741 8.85 -5.34 -0.64
CA PHE A 741 9.22 -4.19 -1.50
C PHE A 741 10.38 -4.37 -2.49
N GLU A 742 11.26 -5.33 -2.24
CA GLU A 742 12.28 -5.86 -3.14
C GLU A 742 12.22 -7.38 -2.97
N HIS A 743 12.16 -8.16 -4.06
CA HIS A 743 12.04 -9.62 -3.90
C HIS A 743 13.42 -10.17 -3.52
N ARG A 744 13.73 -10.18 -2.22
CA ARG A 744 14.96 -10.77 -1.71
C ARG A 744 14.77 -12.26 -1.49
N GLU A 745 15.63 -13.10 -2.06
CA GLU A 745 15.69 -14.54 -1.84
C GLU A 745 16.90 -14.88 -0.96
N THR A 746 16.68 -15.45 0.22
CA THR A 746 17.76 -16.04 1.04
C THR A 746 17.80 -17.54 0.82
N LEU A 747 18.93 -18.07 0.32
CA LEU A 747 19.19 -19.49 0.14
C LEU A 747 20.15 -20.00 1.22
N ILE A 748 19.75 -21.01 1.99
CA ILE A 748 20.62 -21.62 3.02
C ILE A 748 21.45 -22.78 2.43
N THR A 749 22.73 -22.62 2.19
CA THR A 749 23.49 -23.64 1.45
C THR A 749 24.08 -24.73 2.34
N ASP A 750 24.33 -24.47 3.63
CA ASP A 750 24.92 -25.46 4.57
C ASP A 750 24.39 -25.29 6.00
N ILE A 751 24.16 -26.40 6.71
CA ILE A 751 23.70 -26.44 8.11
C ILE A 751 24.54 -27.48 8.86
N LYS A 752 25.18 -27.07 9.96
CA LYS A 752 25.96 -27.94 10.85
C LYS A 752 25.34 -27.93 12.24
N LEU A 753 25.10 -29.11 12.80
CA LEU A 753 24.60 -29.29 14.16
C LEU A 753 25.74 -29.54 15.13
N ASN A 754 25.59 -29.01 16.36
CA ASN A 754 26.55 -29.23 17.45
C ASN A 754 28.00 -28.95 17.03
N ALA A 755 28.18 -27.95 16.16
CA ALA A 755 29.49 -27.55 15.68
C ALA A 755 30.36 -27.09 16.86
N GLU A 756 31.65 -27.36 16.76
CA GLU A 756 32.63 -26.74 17.65
C GLU A 756 32.71 -25.25 17.29
N ILE A 757 32.25 -24.40 18.20
CA ILE A 757 32.20 -22.95 18.05
C ILE A 757 32.98 -22.35 19.20
N ASP A 758 33.87 -21.41 18.89
CA ASP A 758 34.55 -20.61 19.91
C ASP A 758 33.52 -19.66 20.57
N GLU A 759 33.21 -19.88 21.84
CA GLU A 759 32.25 -19.04 22.57
C GLU A 759 32.69 -17.58 22.67
N ALA A 760 34.00 -17.30 22.55
CA ALA A 760 34.53 -15.93 22.52
C ALA A 760 33.95 -15.10 21.36
N LEU A 761 33.39 -15.74 20.32
CA LEU A 761 32.74 -15.07 19.20
C LEU A 761 31.48 -14.28 19.59
N PHE A 762 30.89 -14.52 20.76
CA PHE A 762 29.68 -13.84 21.22
C PHE A 762 29.92 -12.74 22.24
N TYR A 763 31.18 -12.50 22.61
CA TYR A 763 31.54 -11.52 23.63
C TYR A 763 32.35 -10.38 23.00
N SER A 764 32.15 -9.15 23.49
CA SER A 764 33.03 -8.04 23.11
C SER A 764 34.44 -8.33 23.64
N LYS A 765 35.46 -8.26 22.77
CA LYS A 765 36.84 -8.13 23.25
C LYS A 765 36.94 -6.77 23.98
N GLU A 766 37.36 -6.81 25.24
CA GLU A 766 37.57 -5.62 26.10
C GLU A 766 38.40 -4.54 25.42
#